data_AF-A0A9N9PTP7-F1
#
_entry.id   AF-A0A9N9PTP7-F1
#
_cell.length_a   1.000
_cell.length_b   1.000
_cell.length_c   1.000
_cell.angle_alpha   90.00
_cell.angle_beta   90.00
_cell.angle_gamma   90.00
#
_symmetry.space_group_name_H-M   'P 1'
#
loop_
_entity.id
_entity.type
_entity.pdbx_description
1 polymer ?
#
loop_
_entity_poly.entity_id
_entity_poly.type
_entity_poly.pdbx_seq_one_letter_code
_entity_poly.pdbx_strand_id
1 'polypeptide(L)'
;MITTIVSKPSEVDILILGAGWTSTFLLPLLQEQDIKYAATTTTGRDGTYKFKFEVDESHKDLEQYEILPATKTLLITFPLKGKHESTHLVNSYMKAHSNSAVNVIQLGSSGIFTIPGQEIWVTRKSKYDNTNPRAQAEDELIGMGGAVLNLSGLWGGTRQPKNWIDRVAATKEQLASKTSLHMIHGLDVARSIIAVHKNFSKARGQRWLLTDTIVYDWWALILGFSGQLDEENKNMERENSQIKWIGELMNEQEVKALPRSMEQLGRCYDVREFWAIFGLMPIRGRLSPLWFLPRVNSTMGLTRVLKLTRVMGLTRAVGSLKQWGKGKLKTNLFKKAKGTTICEEDRPQEQCPEGGRQLVPAGYNPSPVEHPSPTIIAVQNDNVSTPTPPAPISRPLTPMPRDLEPLQGFNIPRLRRRTLYLGNKIACVVCIEIQDASQFPERPHHHCPYKSPVCRSCLTKSITCAMKSSFWLNMRCIFCNAQMEYKDIAAYASKEDFAKYDNFLLQNALKDIPNYRKCLSPTCSFGQIYPSTSEDQETMEPLINCSLCGFASCSYHGVPWHVGETCEEYDAKRGKTKAEKKSEEKIVKSTKPCPNKECGRLITKAGGCNGIICICGCAFCWRCGVAYSDPDQQHGERCGEHNLGI
;
A
#
# COMPACT_ATOMS: atom_id res chain seq x y z
N MET A 1 -1.32 36.37 26.49
CA MET A 1 -1.05 34.98 26.07
C MET A 1 -0.04 34.41 27.05
N ILE A 2 -0.42 33.44 27.88
CA ILE A 2 0.49 32.80 28.83
C ILE A 2 1.35 31.84 28.02
N THR A 3 2.57 32.25 27.71
CA THR A 3 3.62 31.37 27.18
C THR A 3 3.95 30.41 28.32
N THR A 4 3.37 29.21 28.32
CA THR A 4 3.80 28.12 29.21
C THR A 4 5.26 27.82 28.89
N ILE A 5 6.16 28.36 29.70
CA ILE A 5 7.56 27.97 29.75
C ILE A 5 7.55 26.52 30.23
N VAL A 6 7.67 25.57 29.29
CA VAL A 6 7.90 24.18 29.63
C VAL A 6 9.26 24.14 30.32
N SER A 7 9.27 23.99 31.64
CA SER A 7 10.49 23.86 32.43
C SER A 7 11.25 22.65 31.93
N LYS A 8 12.47 22.88 31.44
CA LYS A 8 13.37 21.84 30.98
C LYS A 8 13.69 20.88 32.15
N PRO A 9 13.69 19.55 31.93
CA PRO A 9 13.98 18.60 32.99
C PRO A 9 15.45 18.74 33.45
N SER A 10 15.69 18.53 34.75
CA SER A 10 17.04 18.50 35.32
C SER A 10 17.76 17.16 35.09
N GLU A 11 17.01 16.08 34.92
CA GLU A 11 17.52 14.73 34.69
C GLU A 11 16.65 13.98 33.67
N VAL A 12 17.29 13.18 32.82
CA VAL A 12 16.66 12.34 31.79
C VAL A 12 17.30 10.94 31.74
N ASP A 13 16.63 9.96 31.14
CA ASP A 13 17.21 8.64 30.94
C ASP A 13 18.19 8.62 29.75
N ILE A 14 17.86 9.34 28.67
CA ILE A 14 18.70 9.47 27.47
C ILE A 14 18.86 10.94 27.06
N LEU A 15 20.09 11.39 26.94
CA LEU A 15 20.46 12.67 26.33
C LEU A 15 21.02 12.42 24.93
N ILE A 16 20.36 12.97 23.92
CA ILE A 16 20.72 12.78 22.51
C ILE A 16 21.51 14.00 22.02
N LEU A 17 22.81 13.82 21.78
CA LEU A 17 23.67 14.84 21.19
C LEU A 17 23.57 14.78 19.66
N GLY A 18 22.89 15.78 19.08
CA GLY A 18 22.73 15.93 17.63
C GLY A 18 21.44 15.32 17.06
N ALA A 19 20.28 15.79 17.51
CA ALA A 19 18.96 15.38 17.08
C ALA A 19 18.72 15.59 15.57
N GLY A 20 19.17 14.61 14.79
CA GLY A 20 19.07 14.58 13.34
C GLY A 20 18.09 13.51 12.86
N TRP A 21 18.44 12.87 11.76
CA TRP A 21 17.60 11.86 11.12
C TRP A 21 17.21 10.71 12.07
N THR A 22 18.14 10.21 12.88
CA THR A 22 17.87 9.10 13.83
C THR A 22 16.77 9.44 14.84
N SER A 23 16.71 10.70 15.31
CA SER A 23 15.71 11.15 16.27
C SER A 23 14.28 11.08 15.75
N THR A 24 14.08 11.16 14.42
CA THR A 24 12.74 11.01 13.81
C THR A 24 12.11 9.63 14.05
N PHE A 25 12.93 8.62 14.37
CA PHE A 25 12.49 7.27 14.74
C PHE A 25 12.60 7.01 16.24
N LEU A 26 13.63 7.57 16.87
CA LEU A 26 13.92 7.33 18.28
C LEU A 26 12.93 8.03 19.21
N LEU A 27 12.64 9.32 19.00
CA LEU A 27 11.81 10.09 19.92
C LEU A 27 10.40 9.49 20.10
N PRO A 28 9.68 9.07 19.04
CA PRO A 28 8.39 8.42 19.21
C PRO A 28 8.45 7.13 20.04
N LEU A 29 9.51 6.33 19.88
CA LEU A 29 9.69 5.10 20.66
C LEU A 29 10.04 5.37 22.13
N LEU A 30 10.80 6.44 22.40
CA LEU A 30 11.08 6.85 23.78
C LEU A 30 9.80 7.31 24.48
N GLN A 31 8.96 8.09 23.80
CA GLN A 31 7.65 8.52 24.30
C GLN A 31 6.72 7.33 24.55
N GLU A 32 6.64 6.38 23.60
CA GLU A 32 5.81 5.18 23.72
C GLU A 32 6.23 4.29 24.90
N GLN A 33 7.52 4.26 25.22
CA GLN A 33 8.07 3.45 26.32
C GLN A 33 8.27 4.23 27.62
N ASP A 34 7.78 5.47 27.71
CA ASP A 34 7.91 6.36 28.87
C ASP A 34 9.37 6.53 29.33
N ILE A 35 10.31 6.58 28.38
CA ILE A 35 11.74 6.83 28.63
C ILE A 35 11.95 8.33 28.54
N LYS A 36 12.38 8.97 29.65
CA LYS A 36 12.61 10.42 29.69
C LYS A 36 13.81 10.76 28.83
N TYR A 37 13.68 11.79 28.00
CA TYR A 37 14.76 12.18 27.11
C TYR A 37 14.92 13.68 26.98
N ALA A 38 16.13 14.08 26.62
CA ALA A 38 16.44 15.40 26.09
C ALA A 38 17.23 15.24 24.80
N ALA A 39 17.17 16.23 23.94
CA ALA A 39 17.86 16.20 22.66
C ALA A 39 18.48 17.56 22.36
N THR A 40 19.58 17.57 21.61
CA THR A 40 20.30 18.79 21.25
C THR A 40 20.30 19.03 19.75
N THR A 41 20.37 20.29 19.32
CA THR A 41 20.71 20.66 17.93
C THR A 41 21.64 21.87 17.95
N THR A 42 22.32 22.15 16.84
CA THR A 42 23.23 23.30 16.74
C THR A 42 22.56 24.65 17.01
N THR A 43 21.25 24.75 16.81
CA THR A 43 20.47 25.98 16.98
C THR A 43 19.48 25.94 18.14
N GLY A 44 19.27 24.79 18.79
CA GLY A 44 18.21 24.60 19.79
C GLY A 44 16.78 24.61 19.20
N ARG A 45 16.63 24.28 17.91
CA ARG A 45 15.31 24.25 17.24
C ARG A 45 14.40 23.17 17.82
N ASP A 46 13.09 23.28 17.57
CA ASP A 46 12.09 22.26 17.92
C ASP A 46 12.07 21.89 19.41
N GLY A 47 12.40 22.84 20.29
CA GLY A 47 12.47 22.64 21.74
C GLY A 47 13.70 21.89 22.24
N THR A 48 14.72 21.70 21.39
CA THR A 48 16.00 21.06 21.76
C THR A 48 16.94 22.03 22.48
N TYR A 49 17.96 21.49 23.15
CA TYR A 49 19.05 22.30 23.70
C TYR A 49 19.98 22.73 22.57
N LYS A 50 20.48 23.97 22.63
CA LYS A 50 21.52 24.42 21.71
C LYS A 50 22.84 23.76 22.13
N PHE A 51 23.46 23.03 21.21
CA PHE A 51 24.75 22.35 21.43
C PHE A 51 25.46 22.18 20.10
N LYS A 52 26.72 22.58 20.03
CA LYS A 52 27.57 22.40 18.87
C LYS A 52 28.93 21.92 19.35
N PHE A 53 29.22 20.65 19.08
CA PHE A 53 30.51 20.09 19.46
C PHE A 53 31.63 20.70 18.63
N GLU A 54 32.58 21.31 19.32
CA GLU A 54 33.86 21.80 18.81
C GLU A 54 34.93 21.45 19.84
N VAL A 55 36.14 21.12 19.38
CA VAL A 55 37.28 20.92 20.27
C VAL A 55 37.86 22.30 20.57
N ASP A 56 37.54 22.83 21.75
CA ASP A 56 38.15 24.05 22.25
C ASP A 56 39.31 23.70 23.20
N GLU A 57 40.53 23.91 22.73
CA GLU A 57 41.76 23.73 23.53
C GLU A 57 41.84 24.73 24.70
N SER A 58 41.04 25.80 24.69
CA SER A 58 41.03 26.82 25.75
C SER A 58 40.15 26.47 26.95
N HIS A 59 39.43 25.34 26.92
CA HIS A 59 38.53 24.85 27.98
C HIS A 59 37.42 25.84 28.41
N LYS A 60 37.10 26.86 27.60
CA LYS A 60 36.11 27.90 27.94
C LYS A 60 34.66 27.46 27.71
N ASP A 61 34.46 26.29 27.10
CA ASP A 61 33.15 25.84 26.64
C ASP A 61 32.49 24.80 27.57
N LEU A 62 32.77 24.83 28.88
CA LEU A 62 32.06 23.98 29.86
C LEU A 62 30.60 24.41 30.04
N GLU A 63 30.30 25.70 29.86
CA GLU A 63 28.96 26.27 30.01
C GLU A 63 27.93 25.56 29.11
N GLN A 64 28.29 25.18 27.88
CA GLN A 64 27.37 24.48 26.98
C GLN A 64 26.99 23.07 27.48
N TYR A 65 27.85 22.46 28.32
CA TYR A 65 27.59 21.17 28.93
C TYR A 65 26.78 21.32 30.23
N GLU A 66 27.05 22.36 31.03
CA GLU A 66 26.33 22.64 32.29
C GLU A 66 24.83 22.89 32.09
N ILE A 67 24.44 23.47 30.95
CA ILE A 67 23.02 23.69 30.62
C ILE A 67 22.27 22.41 30.20
N LEU A 68 22.99 21.32 29.93
CA LEU A 68 22.38 20.04 29.54
C LEU A 68 21.88 19.32 30.80
N PRO A 69 20.84 18.47 30.69
CA PRO A 69 20.40 17.69 31.82
C PRO A 69 21.38 16.57 32.15
N ALA A 70 21.41 16.16 33.42
CA ALA A 70 22.03 14.91 33.82
C ALA A 70 21.36 13.71 33.12
N THR A 71 22.12 12.69 32.78
CA THR A 71 21.60 11.54 32.04
C THR A 71 22.19 10.21 32.49
N LYS A 72 21.39 9.14 32.40
CA LYS A 72 21.89 7.76 32.52
C LYS A 72 22.64 7.33 31.27
N THR A 73 22.22 7.80 30.09
CA THR A 73 22.85 7.46 28.82
C THR A 73 23.04 8.68 27.93
N LEU A 74 24.27 8.89 27.49
CA LEU A 74 24.64 9.91 26.52
C LEU A 74 24.72 9.25 25.14
N LEU A 75 23.87 9.67 24.21
CA LEU A 75 23.84 9.17 22.83
C LEU A 75 24.47 10.21 21.89
N ILE A 76 25.58 9.86 21.27
CA ILE A 76 26.29 10.67 20.27
C ILE A 76 25.89 10.20 18.87
N THR A 77 25.20 11.06 18.11
CA THR A 77 24.69 10.70 16.77
C THR A 77 25.43 11.37 15.61
N PHE A 78 26.47 12.15 15.88
CA PHE A 78 27.36 12.74 14.88
C PHE A 78 28.74 12.10 14.93
N PRO A 79 29.52 12.14 13.84
CA PRO A 79 30.83 11.50 13.80
C PRO A 79 31.84 12.29 14.65
N LEU A 80 32.52 11.59 15.55
CA LEU A 80 33.79 12.03 16.14
C LEU A 80 34.96 11.52 15.29
N LYS A 81 36.09 12.24 15.31
CA LYS A 81 37.25 11.97 14.48
C LYS A 81 38.57 12.20 15.22
N GLY A 82 39.54 11.36 14.88
CA GLY A 82 40.90 11.46 15.38
C GLY A 82 41.00 10.98 16.83
N LYS A 83 42.09 11.38 17.47
CA LYS A 83 42.33 11.16 18.89
C LYS A 83 41.79 12.35 19.67
N HIS A 84 41.41 12.15 20.92
CA HIS A 84 40.97 13.16 21.89
C HIS A 84 39.54 13.68 21.77
N GLU A 85 38.86 13.60 20.61
CA GLU A 85 37.48 14.11 20.50
C GLU A 85 36.50 13.37 21.43
N SER A 86 36.58 12.04 21.53
CA SER A 86 35.69 11.26 22.40
C SER A 86 36.02 11.52 23.87
N THR A 87 37.31 11.51 24.20
CA THR A 87 37.77 11.83 25.56
C THR A 87 37.34 13.24 25.98
N HIS A 88 37.54 14.23 25.12
CA HIS A 88 37.18 15.63 25.39
C HIS A 88 35.68 15.78 25.63
N LEU A 89 34.83 15.26 24.72
CA LEU A 89 33.38 15.36 24.85
C LEU A 89 32.88 14.74 26.16
N VAL A 90 33.28 13.49 26.42
CA VAL A 90 32.78 12.74 27.57
C VAL A 90 33.30 13.35 28.88
N ASN A 91 34.59 13.72 28.95
CA ASN A 91 35.14 14.33 30.16
C ASN A 91 34.56 15.72 30.43
N SER A 92 34.35 16.54 29.40
CA SER A 92 33.70 17.85 29.56
C SER A 92 32.27 17.71 30.08
N TYR A 93 31.50 16.76 29.54
CA TYR A 93 30.16 16.46 30.06
C TYR A 93 30.21 15.96 31.51
N MET A 94 31.08 15.00 31.83
CA MET A 94 31.20 14.47 33.20
C MET A 94 31.63 15.54 34.19
N LYS A 95 32.59 16.40 33.82
CA LYS A 95 33.05 17.52 34.66
C LYS A 95 31.93 18.50 34.98
N ALA A 96 31.10 18.84 34.00
CA ALA A 96 29.93 19.71 34.17
C ALA A 96 28.84 19.10 35.08
N HIS A 97 28.84 17.77 35.27
CA HIS A 97 27.82 17.04 36.03
C HIS A 97 28.41 16.27 37.23
N SER A 98 29.40 16.90 37.88
CA SER A 98 30.02 16.40 39.13
C SER A 98 30.61 14.99 39.04
N ASN A 99 31.13 14.61 37.86
CA ASN A 99 31.71 13.29 37.55
C ASN A 99 30.75 12.11 37.75
N SER A 100 29.44 12.36 37.58
CA SER A 100 28.44 11.29 37.60
C SER A 100 28.73 10.27 36.50
N ALA A 101 28.69 8.97 36.85
CA ALA A 101 28.91 7.90 35.89
C ALA A 101 27.80 7.91 34.82
N VAL A 102 28.19 7.95 33.54
CA VAL A 102 27.28 7.97 32.41
C VAL A 102 27.61 6.85 31.42
N ASN A 103 26.58 6.16 30.93
CA ASN A 103 26.75 5.21 29.84
C ASN A 103 26.83 5.98 28.52
N VAL A 104 27.83 5.73 27.68
CA VAL A 104 27.97 6.44 26.41
C VAL A 104 27.72 5.49 25.24
N ILE A 105 26.83 5.88 24.32
CA ILE A 105 26.58 5.21 23.06
C ILE A 105 26.98 6.15 21.93
N GLN A 106 27.83 5.71 21.01
CA GLN A 106 28.15 6.45 19.79
C GLN A 106 27.67 5.70 18.55
N LEU A 107 27.04 6.42 17.63
CA LEU A 107 26.72 5.87 16.31
C LEU A 107 27.93 5.98 15.39
N GLY A 108 28.47 4.83 15.02
CA GLY A 108 29.61 4.68 14.11
C GLY A 108 29.19 4.33 12.69
N SER A 109 30.19 4.16 11.82
CA SER A 109 29.99 3.72 10.43
C SER A 109 30.58 2.32 10.20
N SER A 110 29.86 1.43 9.51
CA SER A 110 30.42 0.14 9.11
C SER A 110 31.53 0.26 8.06
N GLY A 111 31.72 1.46 7.47
CA GLY A 111 32.72 1.70 6.42
C GLY A 111 34.14 1.32 6.80
N ILE A 112 34.49 1.39 8.10
CA ILE A 112 35.81 1.02 8.63
C ILE A 112 36.13 -0.47 8.43
N PHE A 113 35.13 -1.31 8.21
CA PHE A 113 35.30 -2.75 7.95
C PHE A 113 35.51 -3.08 6.46
N THR A 114 35.67 -2.08 5.59
CA THR A 114 35.94 -2.29 4.16
C THR A 114 37.44 -2.45 3.94
N ILE A 115 37.94 -3.66 4.21
CA ILE A 115 39.36 -3.99 4.12
C ILE A 115 39.61 -4.86 2.88
N PRO A 116 40.49 -4.43 1.94
CA PRO A 116 40.88 -5.25 0.79
C PRO A 116 41.46 -6.60 1.22
N GLY A 117 41.05 -7.68 0.54
CA GLY A 117 41.57 -9.02 0.78
C GLY A 117 41.13 -9.69 2.08
N GLN A 118 40.19 -9.11 2.84
CA GLN A 118 39.59 -9.77 4.00
C GLN A 118 38.59 -10.86 3.57
N GLU A 119 38.33 -11.81 4.47
CA GLU A 119 37.24 -12.79 4.37
C GLU A 119 35.90 -12.13 3.97
N ILE A 120 35.13 -12.88 3.18
CA ILE A 120 33.79 -12.49 2.70
C ILE A 120 32.89 -12.19 3.89
N TRP A 121 32.82 -13.08 4.88
CA TRP A 121 31.96 -12.91 6.07
C TRP A 121 32.65 -12.07 7.13
N VAL A 122 32.21 -10.83 7.26
CA VAL A 122 32.75 -9.83 8.16
C VAL A 122 31.86 -9.71 9.39
N THR A 123 32.45 -9.94 10.56
CA THR A 123 31.81 -9.77 11.87
C THR A 123 32.35 -8.51 12.55
N ARG A 124 31.76 -8.14 13.68
CA ARG A 124 32.31 -7.09 14.56
C ARG A 124 33.72 -7.37 15.11
N LYS A 125 34.25 -8.60 14.97
CA LYS A 125 35.59 -9.01 15.41
C LYS A 125 36.60 -9.08 14.26
N SER A 126 36.14 -8.89 13.02
CA SER A 126 37.01 -8.86 11.83
C SER A 126 37.90 -7.60 11.84
N LYS A 127 38.92 -7.59 10.97
CA LYS A 127 39.83 -6.44 10.83
C LYS A 127 39.04 -5.21 10.37
N TYR A 128 39.47 -4.07 10.85
CA TYR A 128 38.95 -2.75 10.48
C TYR A 128 40.12 -1.78 10.32
N ASP A 129 39.86 -0.66 9.64
CA ASP A 129 40.83 0.38 9.35
C ASP A 129 41.04 1.26 10.59
N ASN A 130 42.10 0.97 11.34
CA ASN A 130 42.51 1.75 12.53
C ASN A 130 43.20 3.08 12.18
N THR A 131 43.50 3.32 10.90
CA THR A 131 44.00 4.62 10.42
C THR A 131 42.85 5.59 10.18
N ASN A 132 41.62 5.07 10.04
CA ASN A 132 40.42 5.89 9.87
C ASN A 132 40.20 6.79 11.09
N PRO A 133 40.08 8.12 10.92
CA PRO A 133 39.84 9.02 12.04
C PRO A 133 38.60 8.67 12.86
N ARG A 134 37.54 8.13 12.25
CA ARG A 134 36.36 7.70 13.01
C ARG A 134 36.65 6.46 13.84
N ALA A 135 37.41 5.50 13.32
CA ALA A 135 37.79 4.31 14.06
C ALA A 135 38.64 4.67 15.29
N GLN A 136 39.55 5.65 15.16
CA GLN A 136 40.37 6.14 16.27
C GLN A 136 39.51 6.73 17.40
N ALA A 137 38.53 7.57 17.05
CA ALA A 137 37.61 8.14 18.04
C ALA A 137 36.68 7.08 18.66
N GLU A 138 36.23 6.10 17.87
CA GLU A 138 35.45 4.96 18.34
C GLU A 138 36.27 4.08 19.31
N ASP A 139 37.53 3.80 19.00
CA ASP A 139 38.45 3.01 19.83
C ASP A 139 38.75 3.73 21.16
N GLU A 140 38.94 5.05 21.11
CA GLU A 140 39.08 5.90 22.30
C GLU A 140 37.84 5.79 23.20
N LEU A 141 36.63 5.93 22.64
CA LEU A 141 35.39 5.83 23.40
C LEU A 141 35.21 4.43 24.00
N ILE A 142 35.55 3.38 23.26
CA ILE A 142 35.51 1.99 23.73
C ILE A 142 36.46 1.80 24.92
N GLY A 143 37.66 2.37 24.87
CA GLY A 143 38.63 2.35 25.96
C GLY A 143 38.10 2.99 27.25
N MET A 144 37.18 3.96 27.14
CA MET A 144 36.48 4.59 28.26
C MET A 144 35.27 3.78 28.76
N GLY A 145 35.00 2.61 28.17
CA GLY A 145 33.84 1.78 28.48
C GLY A 145 32.56 2.14 27.74
N GLY A 146 32.64 3.05 26.75
CA GLY A 146 31.51 3.36 25.87
C GLY A 146 31.17 2.20 24.92
N ALA A 147 29.98 2.28 24.31
CA ALA A 147 29.50 1.34 23.32
C ALA A 147 29.39 2.02 21.95
N VAL A 148 29.93 1.39 20.92
CA VAL A 148 29.84 1.90 19.54
C VAL A 148 28.89 1.04 18.73
N LEU A 149 27.96 1.67 18.02
CA LEU A 149 27.01 1.02 17.12
C LEU A 149 27.35 1.41 15.66
N ASN A 150 28.15 0.61 14.97
CA ASN A 150 28.49 0.83 13.57
C ASN A 150 27.32 0.45 12.65
N LEU A 151 26.76 1.46 11.99
CA LEU A 151 25.58 1.33 11.15
C LEU A 151 25.99 1.20 9.67
N SER A 152 25.26 0.41 8.90
CA SER A 152 25.44 0.30 7.45
C SER A 152 24.19 0.77 6.70
N GLY A 153 24.35 1.58 5.64
CA GLY A 153 23.26 1.94 4.73
C GLY A 153 21.97 2.41 5.42
N LEU A 154 22.01 3.61 6.02
CA LEU A 154 20.86 4.16 6.74
C LEU A 154 19.69 4.48 5.80
N TRP A 155 18.52 3.89 6.02
CA TRP A 155 17.31 4.17 5.25
C TRP A 155 16.03 4.30 6.08
N GLY A 156 14.99 4.88 5.48
CA GLY A 156 13.71 5.20 6.10
C GLY A 156 13.43 6.71 6.16
N GLY A 157 12.16 7.09 6.25
CA GLY A 157 11.75 8.49 6.35
C GLY A 157 12.17 9.29 5.11
N THR A 158 13.00 10.31 5.28
CA THR A 158 13.55 11.09 4.16
C THR A 158 14.70 10.41 3.42
N ARG A 159 15.28 9.32 3.95
CA ARG A 159 16.38 8.58 3.34
C ARG A 159 15.84 7.36 2.59
N GLN A 160 15.48 7.58 1.34
CA GLN A 160 14.92 6.54 0.48
C GLN A 160 15.96 6.05 -0.53
N PRO A 161 16.29 4.73 -0.56
CA PRO A 161 17.35 4.22 -1.43
C PRO A 161 17.09 4.45 -2.92
N LYS A 162 15.81 4.48 -3.33
CA LYS A 162 15.43 4.78 -4.72
C LYS A 162 15.94 6.14 -5.21
N ASN A 163 16.15 7.10 -4.31
CA ASN A 163 16.62 8.44 -4.66
C ASN A 163 18.13 8.52 -4.93
N TRP A 164 18.87 7.41 -4.83
CA TRP A 164 20.34 7.41 -4.96
C TRP A 164 20.84 6.65 -6.18
N ILE A 165 19.96 5.98 -6.92
CA ILE A 165 20.32 5.09 -8.02
C ILE A 165 21.14 5.82 -9.07
N ASP A 166 20.65 6.97 -9.52
CA ASP A 166 21.28 7.76 -10.57
C ASP A 166 22.68 8.27 -10.16
N ARG A 167 22.92 8.44 -8.85
CA ARG A 167 24.25 8.81 -8.31
C ARG A 167 25.19 7.61 -8.19
N VAL A 168 24.65 6.44 -7.86
CA VAL A 168 25.45 5.24 -7.57
C VAL A 168 25.84 4.51 -8.86
N ALA A 169 25.00 4.54 -9.88
CA ALA A 169 25.18 3.86 -11.16
C ALA A 169 24.88 4.82 -12.33
N ALA A 170 25.70 5.87 -12.48
CA ALA A 170 25.55 6.84 -13.55
C ALA A 170 26.07 6.34 -14.90
N THR A 171 26.99 5.36 -14.90
CA THR A 171 27.51 4.69 -16.10
C THR A 171 27.50 3.18 -15.93
N LYS A 172 27.60 2.43 -17.04
CA LYS A 172 27.69 0.98 -17.05
C LYS A 172 28.92 0.48 -16.29
N GLU A 173 30.05 1.15 -16.41
CA GLU A 173 31.31 0.80 -15.73
C GLU A 173 31.17 0.96 -14.21
N GLN A 174 30.54 2.06 -13.78
CA GLN A 174 30.24 2.27 -12.36
C GLN A 174 29.31 1.19 -11.83
N LEU A 175 28.28 0.82 -12.58
CA LEU A 175 27.35 -0.26 -12.23
C LEU A 175 28.05 -1.63 -12.17
N ALA A 176 28.96 -1.92 -13.11
CA ALA A 176 29.73 -3.15 -13.17
C ALA A 176 30.57 -3.35 -11.91
N SER A 177 31.15 -2.26 -11.37
CA SER A 177 31.95 -2.29 -10.13
C SER A 177 31.14 -2.52 -8.85
N LYS A 178 29.80 -2.51 -8.91
CA LYS A 178 28.96 -2.66 -7.72
C LYS A 178 28.83 -4.10 -7.29
N THR A 179 28.99 -4.32 -5.99
CA THR A 179 28.93 -5.63 -5.35
C THR A 179 27.83 -5.66 -4.28
N SER A 180 28.14 -6.02 -3.04
CA SER A 180 27.18 -6.05 -1.94
C SER A 180 26.83 -4.67 -1.36
N LEU A 181 25.58 -4.54 -0.92
CA LEU A 181 25.07 -3.46 -0.09
C LEU A 181 24.46 -4.03 1.19
N HIS A 182 24.62 -3.31 2.30
CA HIS A 182 24.00 -3.64 3.57
C HIS A 182 23.31 -2.41 4.11
N MET A 183 22.18 -2.62 4.78
CA MET A 183 21.28 -1.54 5.15
C MET A 183 20.76 -1.74 6.57
N ILE A 184 20.38 -0.65 7.22
CA ILE A 184 19.63 -0.68 8.47
C ILE A 184 18.59 0.44 8.46
N HIS A 185 17.36 0.10 8.82
CA HIS A 185 16.28 1.08 8.89
C HIS A 185 16.37 1.89 10.18
N GLY A 186 16.00 3.17 10.15
CA GLY A 186 16.07 4.06 11.33
C GLY A 186 15.29 3.55 12.55
N LEU A 187 14.16 2.87 12.33
CA LEU A 187 13.41 2.18 13.39
C LEU A 187 14.21 1.08 14.10
N ASP A 188 14.98 0.28 13.35
CA ASP A 188 15.80 -0.78 13.94
C ASP A 188 17.04 -0.22 14.63
N VAL A 189 17.59 0.90 14.14
CA VAL A 189 18.60 1.69 14.86
C VAL A 189 18.05 2.17 16.20
N ALA A 190 16.85 2.77 16.22
CA ALA A 190 16.22 3.26 17.44
C ALA A 190 15.93 2.15 18.46
N ARG A 191 15.42 1.01 18.00
CA ARG A 191 15.21 -0.19 18.85
C ARG A 191 16.52 -0.71 19.44
N SER A 192 17.60 -0.69 18.64
CA SER A 192 18.94 -1.10 19.08
C SER A 192 19.48 -0.17 20.17
N ILE A 193 19.33 1.15 20.01
CA ILE A 193 19.72 2.14 21.02
C ILE A 193 18.98 1.88 22.34
N ILE A 194 17.67 1.68 22.29
CA ILE A 194 16.86 1.43 23.49
C ILE A 194 17.27 0.12 24.18
N ALA A 195 17.54 -0.94 23.42
CA ALA A 195 17.96 -2.22 23.98
C ALA A 195 19.34 -2.15 24.65
N VAL A 196 20.27 -1.40 24.04
CA VAL A 196 21.59 -1.13 24.62
C VAL A 196 21.47 -0.26 25.86
N HIS A 197 20.65 0.79 25.84
CA HIS A 197 20.37 1.61 27.02
C HIS A 197 19.85 0.77 28.19
N LYS A 198 18.87 -0.11 27.94
CA LYS A 198 18.27 -0.99 28.96
C LYS A 198 19.24 -2.05 29.50
N ASN A 199 20.23 -2.48 28.70
CA ASN A 199 21.16 -3.55 29.06
C ASN A 199 22.62 -3.15 28.76
N PHE A 200 23.04 -1.97 29.21
CA PHE A 200 24.33 -1.39 28.81
C PHE A 200 25.52 -2.25 29.21
N SER A 201 25.42 -3.02 30.29
CA SER A 201 26.46 -3.98 30.71
C SER A 201 26.87 -4.96 29.61
N LYS A 202 25.93 -5.36 28.74
CA LYS A 202 26.21 -6.23 27.58
C LYS A 202 27.00 -5.52 26.47
N ALA A 203 26.92 -4.18 26.40
CA ALA A 203 27.53 -3.36 25.35
C ALA A 203 28.79 -2.63 25.80
N ARG A 204 29.08 -2.60 27.10
CA ARG A 204 30.14 -1.79 27.70
C ARG A 204 31.51 -2.12 27.12
N GLY A 205 32.21 -1.12 26.59
CA GLY A 205 33.53 -1.28 25.99
C GLY A 205 33.50 -2.17 24.74
N GLN A 206 32.43 -2.13 23.96
CA GLN A 206 32.25 -2.99 22.81
C GLN A 206 31.84 -2.23 21.55
N ARG A 207 32.31 -2.73 20.40
CA ARG A 207 31.90 -2.29 19.07
C ARG A 207 30.88 -3.25 18.46
N TRP A 208 29.70 -2.77 18.09
CA TRP A 208 28.66 -3.58 17.46
C TRP A 208 28.46 -3.20 16.01
N LEU A 209 28.25 -4.21 15.17
CA LEU A 209 27.93 -4.03 13.76
C LEU A 209 26.43 -4.27 13.55
N LEU A 210 25.75 -3.36 12.86
CA LEU A 210 24.30 -3.38 12.70
C LEU A 210 23.87 -3.28 11.23
N THR A 211 23.14 -4.29 10.79
CA THR A 211 22.43 -4.38 9.50
C THR A 211 21.10 -5.10 9.71
N ASP A 212 20.22 -5.05 8.71
CA ASP A 212 18.95 -5.77 8.66
C ASP A 212 19.10 -7.28 8.37
N THR A 213 20.32 -7.83 8.50
CA THR A 213 20.69 -9.23 8.23
C THR A 213 20.57 -9.66 6.76
N ILE A 214 20.42 -8.71 5.83
CA ILE A 214 20.32 -9.00 4.39
C ILE A 214 21.56 -8.49 3.67
N VAL A 215 22.15 -9.36 2.83
CA VAL A 215 23.16 -8.96 1.83
C VAL A 215 22.41 -8.64 0.55
N TYR A 216 22.40 -7.36 0.18
CA TYR A 216 21.74 -6.92 -1.04
C TYR A 216 22.72 -6.92 -2.22
N ASP A 217 22.26 -7.38 -3.37
CA ASP A 217 22.93 -7.16 -4.64
C ASP A 217 22.50 -5.81 -5.22
N TRP A 218 23.46 -4.92 -5.49
CA TRP A 218 23.18 -3.64 -6.14
C TRP A 218 22.43 -3.79 -7.46
N TRP A 219 22.74 -4.80 -8.28
CA TRP A 219 22.05 -5.01 -9.56
C TRP A 219 20.59 -5.38 -9.32
N ALA A 220 20.31 -6.28 -8.38
CA ALA A 220 18.95 -6.67 -8.03
C ALA A 220 18.14 -5.49 -7.47
N LEU A 221 18.77 -4.66 -6.64
CA LEU A 221 18.14 -3.46 -6.09
C LEU A 221 17.83 -2.42 -7.14
N ILE A 222 18.79 -2.11 -8.01
CA ILE A 222 18.61 -1.12 -9.07
C ILE A 222 17.54 -1.60 -10.05
N LEU A 223 17.55 -2.88 -10.44
CA LEU A 223 16.51 -3.45 -11.29
C LEU A 223 15.11 -3.26 -10.67
N GLY A 224 14.97 -3.54 -9.37
CA GLY A 224 13.69 -3.39 -8.66
C GLY A 224 13.22 -1.94 -8.53
N PHE A 225 14.12 -1.00 -8.26
CA PHE A 225 13.76 0.40 -8.10
C PHE A 225 13.61 1.18 -9.41
N SER A 226 14.47 0.93 -10.40
CA SER A 226 14.42 1.61 -11.69
C SER A 226 13.11 1.32 -12.41
N GLY A 227 12.62 0.07 -12.35
CA GLY A 227 11.29 -0.27 -12.89
C GLY A 227 10.17 0.53 -12.22
N GLN A 228 10.22 0.71 -10.89
CA GLN A 228 9.26 1.53 -10.16
C GLN A 228 9.36 3.01 -10.55
N LEU A 229 10.56 3.57 -10.71
CA LEU A 229 10.76 4.98 -11.03
C LEU A 229 10.30 5.31 -12.46
N ASP A 230 10.55 4.43 -13.42
CA ASP A 230 10.07 4.58 -14.79
C ASP A 230 8.53 4.53 -14.83
N GLU A 231 7.91 3.64 -14.04
CA GLU A 231 6.46 3.61 -13.86
C GLU A 231 5.90 4.89 -13.21
N GLU A 232 6.50 5.33 -12.08
CA GLU A 232 6.11 6.54 -11.35
C GLU A 232 6.23 7.80 -12.25
N ASN A 233 7.31 7.91 -13.02
CA ASN A 233 7.59 9.04 -13.91
C ASN A 233 6.92 8.92 -15.29
N LYS A 234 6.32 7.75 -15.60
CA LYS A 234 5.72 7.44 -16.89
C LYS A 234 6.69 7.63 -18.06
N ASN A 235 7.95 7.24 -17.88
CA ASN A 235 8.98 7.27 -18.90
C ASN A 235 9.67 5.89 -19.02
N MET A 236 10.65 5.76 -19.92
CA MET A 236 11.45 4.53 -20.12
C MET A 236 12.94 4.87 -20.04
N GLU A 237 13.28 5.90 -19.26
CA GLU A 237 14.63 6.46 -19.22
C GLU A 237 15.63 5.46 -18.65
N ARG A 238 15.24 4.75 -17.59
CA ARG A 238 16.10 3.75 -16.93
C ARG A 238 16.04 2.41 -17.61
N GLU A 239 14.92 2.06 -18.25
CA GLU A 239 14.83 0.93 -19.18
C GLU A 239 15.93 1.01 -20.24
N ASN A 240 16.14 2.20 -20.80
CA ASN A 240 17.17 2.44 -21.83
C ASN A 240 18.58 2.70 -21.29
N SER A 241 18.77 2.74 -19.96
CA SER A 241 20.07 2.96 -19.32
C SER A 241 20.38 1.91 -18.26
N GLN A 242 20.09 2.12 -16.97
CA GLN A 242 20.54 1.18 -15.93
C GLN A 242 19.98 -0.23 -16.07
N ILE A 243 18.71 -0.40 -16.47
CA ILE A 243 18.11 -1.73 -16.65
C ILE A 243 18.76 -2.45 -17.84
N LYS A 244 18.93 -1.75 -18.97
CA LYS A 244 19.66 -2.25 -20.14
C LYS A 244 21.08 -2.67 -19.76
N TRP A 245 21.82 -1.81 -19.05
CA TRP A 245 23.18 -2.12 -18.60
C TRP A 245 23.25 -3.33 -17.69
N ILE A 246 22.28 -3.53 -16.78
CA ILE A 246 22.22 -4.75 -15.96
C ILE A 246 22.09 -5.98 -16.86
N GLY A 247 21.19 -5.95 -17.86
CA GLY A 247 21.02 -7.06 -18.81
C GLY A 247 22.29 -7.37 -19.60
N GLU A 248 22.96 -6.33 -20.11
CA GLU A 248 24.25 -6.48 -20.81
C GLU A 248 25.34 -7.05 -19.90
N LEU A 249 25.48 -6.51 -18.68
CA LEU A 249 26.46 -6.99 -17.71
C LEU A 249 26.18 -8.42 -17.25
N MET A 250 24.91 -8.82 -17.16
CA MET A 250 24.55 -10.21 -16.86
C MET A 250 25.00 -11.16 -17.97
N ASN A 251 24.87 -10.77 -19.23
CA ASN A 251 25.37 -11.56 -20.36
C ASN A 251 26.91 -11.59 -20.39
N GLU A 252 27.56 -10.44 -20.25
CA GLU A 252 29.02 -10.29 -20.28
C GLU A 252 29.73 -11.05 -19.16
N GLN A 253 29.11 -11.14 -17.98
CA GLN A 253 29.68 -11.80 -16.81
C GLN A 253 29.07 -13.19 -16.54
N GLU A 254 28.29 -13.73 -17.49
CA GLU A 254 27.62 -15.03 -17.41
C GLU A 254 26.76 -15.21 -16.13
N VAL A 255 26.15 -14.12 -15.64
CA VAL A 255 25.27 -14.12 -14.48
C VAL A 255 23.87 -14.58 -14.90
N LYS A 256 23.56 -15.85 -14.59
CA LYS A 256 22.30 -16.50 -14.98
C LYS A 256 21.05 -15.91 -14.29
N ALA A 257 21.19 -15.45 -13.05
CA ALA A 257 20.09 -14.89 -12.26
C ALA A 257 20.61 -13.95 -11.16
N LEU A 258 19.75 -13.05 -10.70
CA LEU A 258 19.98 -12.18 -9.55
C LEU A 258 19.16 -12.66 -8.32
N PRO A 259 19.66 -12.45 -7.09
CA PRO A 259 20.94 -11.84 -6.75
C PRO A 259 22.13 -12.75 -7.10
N ARG A 260 23.30 -12.14 -7.36
CA ARG A 260 24.57 -12.86 -7.53
C ARG A 260 24.94 -13.62 -6.25
N SER A 261 25.81 -14.62 -6.39
CA SER A 261 26.33 -15.39 -5.25
C SER A 261 27.09 -14.51 -4.25
N MET A 262 27.18 -14.93 -2.99
CA MET A 262 27.90 -14.16 -1.97
C MET A 262 29.39 -14.04 -2.29
N GLU A 263 29.95 -15.05 -2.95
CA GLU A 263 31.32 -15.08 -3.46
C GLU A 263 31.55 -13.99 -4.50
N GLN A 264 30.60 -13.81 -5.43
CA GLN A 264 30.64 -12.72 -6.42
C GLN A 264 30.40 -11.34 -5.81
N LEU A 265 29.53 -11.25 -4.78
CA LEU A 265 29.23 -10.00 -4.07
C LEU A 265 30.32 -9.59 -3.08
N GLY A 266 31.22 -10.51 -2.73
CA GLY A 266 32.32 -10.27 -1.80
C GLY A 266 31.83 -10.02 -0.38
N ARG A 267 32.06 -8.82 0.14
CA ARG A 267 31.80 -8.47 1.55
C ARG A 267 30.37 -8.81 1.99
N CYS A 268 30.21 -9.52 3.10
CA CYS A 268 28.94 -9.91 3.70
C CYS A 268 29.00 -9.68 5.21
N TYR A 269 28.12 -8.86 5.78
CA TYR A 269 28.12 -8.59 7.23
C TYR A 269 27.29 -9.61 8.00
N ASP A 270 27.94 -10.33 8.93
CA ASP A 270 27.25 -11.17 9.91
C ASP A 270 27.06 -10.40 11.22
N VAL A 271 25.81 -10.04 11.49
CA VAL A 271 25.40 -9.22 12.64
C VAL A 271 24.48 -9.98 13.60
N ARG A 272 24.34 -11.31 13.44
CA ARG A 272 23.44 -12.14 14.25
C ARG A 272 23.75 -12.05 15.73
N GLU A 273 25.03 -11.90 16.09
CA GLU A 273 25.52 -11.79 17.47
C GLU A 273 24.83 -10.64 18.22
N PHE A 274 24.70 -9.45 17.62
CA PHE A 274 24.00 -8.32 18.26
C PHE A 274 22.55 -8.66 18.54
N TRP A 275 21.83 -9.11 17.51
CA TRP A 275 20.41 -9.42 17.57
C TRP A 275 20.11 -10.48 18.63
N ALA A 276 20.93 -11.53 18.69
CA ALA A 276 20.84 -12.58 19.70
C ALA A 276 21.08 -12.05 21.13
N ILE A 277 22.15 -11.30 21.35
CA ILE A 277 22.55 -10.81 22.69
C ILE A 277 21.53 -9.86 23.30
N PHE A 278 20.91 -9.03 22.47
CA PHE A 278 19.89 -8.06 22.89
C PHE A 278 18.45 -8.59 22.78
N GLY A 279 18.26 -9.85 22.33
CA GLY A 279 16.93 -10.47 22.22
C GLY A 279 16.02 -9.75 21.23
N LEU A 280 16.60 -9.26 20.13
CA LEU A 280 15.91 -8.51 19.09
C LEU A 280 16.09 -9.17 17.73
N MET A 281 15.27 -8.78 16.76
CA MET A 281 15.48 -9.00 15.33
C MET A 281 15.10 -7.74 14.56
N PRO A 282 15.73 -7.44 13.41
CA PRO A 282 15.32 -6.33 12.57
C PRO A 282 13.89 -6.57 12.07
N ILE A 283 13.02 -5.57 12.21
CA ILE A 283 11.62 -5.65 11.76
C ILE A 283 11.38 -4.89 10.46
N ARG A 284 12.39 -4.16 9.98
CA ARG A 284 12.39 -3.47 8.70
C ARG A 284 13.53 -4.02 7.84
N GLY A 285 13.27 -5.19 7.26
CA GLY A 285 14.10 -5.79 6.23
C GLY A 285 13.40 -5.78 4.87
N ARG A 286 14.18 -6.08 3.82
CA ARG A 286 13.81 -6.00 2.40
C ARG A 286 13.42 -4.59 1.98
N LEU A 287 14.34 -3.93 1.30
CA LEU A 287 14.09 -2.77 0.47
C LEU A 287 13.07 -3.10 -0.64
N SER A 288 11.78 -3.15 -0.31
CA SER A 288 10.70 -3.43 -1.26
C SER A 288 10.02 -2.14 -1.72
N PRO A 289 9.69 -2.01 -3.03
CA PRO A 289 8.81 -0.98 -3.59
C PRO A 289 7.47 -0.78 -2.84
N LEU A 290 6.97 -1.81 -2.17
CA LEU A 290 5.66 -1.79 -1.51
C LEU A 290 5.64 -0.98 -0.19
N TRP A 291 6.80 -0.67 0.40
CA TRP A 291 6.87 0.15 1.61
C TRP A 291 6.80 1.66 1.34
N PHE A 292 6.90 2.09 0.08
CA PHE A 292 6.94 3.51 -0.31
C PHE A 292 5.54 4.14 -0.47
N LEU A 293 4.46 3.39 -0.25
CA LEU A 293 3.14 3.98 -0.16
C LEU A 293 3.04 4.82 1.12
N PRO A 294 2.63 6.09 1.05
CA PRO A 294 2.56 6.96 2.23
C PRO A 294 1.67 6.32 3.30
N ARG A 295 2.21 6.18 4.51
CA ARG A 295 1.37 6.09 5.71
C ARG A 295 0.53 7.36 5.74
N VAL A 296 -0.74 7.26 5.35
CA VAL A 296 -1.71 8.31 5.67
C VAL A 296 -1.90 8.23 7.18
N ASN A 297 -1.18 9.07 7.92
CA ASN A 297 -1.43 9.26 9.35
C ASN A 297 -2.90 9.68 9.50
N SER A 298 -3.70 8.85 10.15
CA SER A 298 -5.12 9.08 10.43
C SER A 298 -5.37 10.25 11.39
N THR A 299 -4.35 11.01 11.77
CA THR A 299 -4.46 12.19 12.64
C THR A 299 -4.52 13.53 11.90
N MET A 300 -4.35 13.56 10.57
CA MET A 300 -4.48 14.78 9.77
C MET A 300 -5.86 15.00 9.14
N GLY A 301 -6.88 14.26 9.58
CA GLY A 301 -8.26 14.37 9.10
C GLY A 301 -9.15 15.36 9.86
N LEU A 302 -8.86 15.68 11.14
CA LEU A 302 -9.78 16.50 11.95
C LEU A 302 -9.53 18.01 11.90
N THR A 303 -8.33 18.47 11.52
CA THR A 303 -8.01 19.91 11.49
C THR A 303 -8.33 20.60 10.15
N ARG A 304 -8.57 19.84 9.07
CA ARG A 304 -8.97 20.38 7.76
C ARG A 304 -10.49 20.41 7.55
N VAL A 305 -11.26 19.60 8.26
CA VAL A 305 -12.74 19.62 8.21
C VAL A 305 -13.34 20.82 8.96
N LEU A 306 -12.60 21.40 9.92
CA LEU A 306 -13.02 22.62 10.64
C LEU A 306 -12.60 23.94 9.97
N LYS A 307 -11.92 23.91 8.82
CA LYS A 307 -11.55 25.11 8.04
C LYS A 307 -12.39 25.31 6.78
N LEU A 308 -13.20 24.33 6.36
CA LEU A 308 -14.07 24.42 5.18
C LEU A 308 -15.52 24.82 5.49
N THR A 309 -15.92 24.81 6.77
CA THR A 309 -17.22 25.35 7.21
C THR A 309 -17.21 26.87 7.43
N ARG A 310 -16.11 27.57 7.12
CA ARG A 310 -15.98 29.03 7.27
C ARG A 310 -16.06 29.81 5.95
N VAL A 311 -16.30 29.14 4.82
CA VAL A 311 -16.36 29.76 3.47
C VAL A 311 -17.79 29.84 2.90
N MET A 312 -18.79 29.18 3.51
CA MET A 312 -20.17 29.19 3.00
C MET A 312 -21.15 29.75 4.04
N GLY A 313 -21.07 31.06 4.29
CA GLY A 313 -21.84 31.79 5.30
C GLY A 313 -23.30 31.35 5.45
N LEU A 314 -23.55 30.55 6.48
CA LEU A 314 -24.89 30.30 7.04
C LEU A 314 -24.82 30.59 8.53
N THR A 315 -25.14 31.84 8.86
CA THR A 315 -25.47 32.31 10.20
C THR A 315 -26.87 31.81 10.59
N ARG A 316 -26.98 31.00 11.66
CA ARG A 316 -27.93 31.21 12.78
C ARG A 316 -27.94 30.02 13.75
N ALA A 317 -28.19 30.37 15.01
CA ALA A 317 -28.49 29.56 16.18
C ALA A 317 -27.29 28.90 16.91
N VAL A 318 -26.54 29.74 17.63
CA VAL A 318 -25.93 29.36 18.91
C VAL A 318 -27.03 29.43 19.97
N GLY A 319 -27.27 28.34 20.68
CA GLY A 319 -28.24 28.26 21.77
C GLY A 319 -27.96 27.14 22.75
N SER A 320 -27.04 27.43 23.69
CA SER A 320 -27.09 26.99 25.09
C SER A 320 -26.49 25.63 25.53
N LEU A 321 -25.82 25.74 26.70
CA LEU A 321 -25.49 24.72 27.70
C LEU A 321 -24.23 23.88 27.53
N LYS A 322 -23.10 24.52 27.84
CA LYS A 322 -22.13 23.98 28.82
C LYS A 322 -22.78 23.99 30.21
N GLN A 323 -22.91 22.85 30.87
CA GLN A 323 -22.63 22.72 32.31
C GLN A 323 -22.61 21.25 32.77
N TRP A 324 -21.73 20.98 33.73
CA TRP A 324 -21.65 19.82 34.65
C TRP A 324 -20.90 18.55 34.22
N GLY A 325 -19.58 18.57 34.44
CA GLY A 325 -18.99 18.11 35.71
C GLY A 325 -19.38 16.73 36.27
N LYS A 326 -18.39 15.82 36.25
CA LYS A 326 -18.04 14.79 37.28
C LYS A 326 -19.17 13.98 37.94
N GLY A 327 -19.17 12.67 37.71
CA GLY A 327 -19.83 11.70 38.62
C GLY A 327 -19.67 10.24 38.18
N LYS A 328 -18.99 9.43 39.00
CA LYS A 328 -18.79 7.97 38.87
C LYS A 328 -20.08 7.18 39.21
N LEU A 329 -20.04 5.87 38.86
CA LEU A 329 -20.77 4.73 39.47
C LEU A 329 -22.26 4.63 39.05
N LYS A 330 -22.87 3.49 38.67
CA LYS A 330 -22.63 2.06 38.89
C LYS A 330 -23.27 1.24 37.75
N THR A 331 -22.78 0.02 37.62
CA THR A 331 -23.38 -1.11 36.92
C THR A 331 -24.72 -1.56 37.52
N ASN A 332 -25.48 -2.29 36.69
CA ASN A 332 -26.25 -3.51 36.99
C ASN A 332 -27.80 -3.51 36.96
N LEU A 333 -28.27 -4.60 36.32
CA LEU A 333 -29.55 -5.32 36.45
C LEU A 333 -30.82 -4.65 35.90
N PHE A 334 -31.83 -5.33 35.35
CA PHE A 334 -32.06 -6.62 34.67
C PHE A 334 -33.60 -6.68 34.47
N LYS A 335 -34.08 -7.40 33.44
CA LYS A 335 -35.41 -8.07 33.34
C LYS A 335 -36.65 -7.17 33.10
N LYS A 336 -37.28 -7.33 31.92
CA LYS A 336 -38.46 -8.19 31.60
C LYS A 336 -39.76 -7.36 31.74
N ALA A 337 -40.80 -7.49 30.92
CA ALA A 337 -41.21 -8.56 30.01
C ALA A 337 -42.44 -8.10 29.18
N LYS A 338 -42.64 -8.79 28.03
CA LYS A 338 -43.93 -9.21 27.41
C LYS A 338 -44.93 -8.11 26.98
N GLY A 339 -45.65 -8.20 25.87
CA GLY A 339 -45.86 -9.25 24.88
C GLY A 339 -47.24 -9.08 24.22
N THR A 340 -47.26 -9.24 22.89
CA THR A 340 -48.31 -9.87 22.04
C THR A 340 -49.71 -9.25 21.82
N THR A 341 -50.05 -9.19 20.50
CA THR A 341 -51.33 -9.51 19.81
C THR A 341 -52.46 -8.44 19.88
N ILE A 342 -53.33 -8.15 18.89
CA ILE A 342 -54.02 -8.89 17.80
C ILE A 342 -54.43 -7.89 16.65
N CYS A 343 -54.78 -8.43 15.48
CA CYS A 343 -55.53 -7.92 14.30
C CYS A 343 -56.68 -6.91 14.60
N GLU A 344 -57.33 -6.19 13.68
CA GLU A 344 -57.73 -6.40 12.27
C GLU A 344 -58.34 -5.06 11.72
N GLU A 345 -58.39 -4.95 10.39
CA GLU A 345 -59.27 -4.18 9.47
C GLU A 345 -60.09 -2.93 9.92
N ASP A 346 -59.92 -1.78 9.23
CA ASP A 346 -60.89 -1.23 8.25
C ASP A 346 -60.56 0.20 7.78
N ARG A 347 -60.83 0.48 6.49
CA ARG A 347 -60.71 1.79 5.80
C ARG A 347 -62.05 2.56 5.98
N PRO A 348 -62.11 3.91 5.82
CA PRO A 348 -62.28 4.48 4.47
C PRO A 348 -61.62 5.85 4.23
N GLN A 349 -61.70 6.27 2.97
CA GLN A 349 -61.16 7.46 2.29
C GLN A 349 -61.81 8.78 2.72
N GLU A 350 -61.13 9.93 2.49
CA GLU A 350 -61.67 11.19 1.94
C GLU A 350 -60.54 12.25 1.83
N GLN A 351 -60.15 12.65 0.62
CA GLN A 351 -60.50 13.90 -0.10
C GLN A 351 -59.58 15.11 0.19
N CYS A 352 -58.97 15.61 -0.89
CA CYS A 352 -58.29 16.91 -0.98
C CYS A 352 -59.29 18.04 -1.30
N PRO A 353 -59.05 19.30 -0.89
CA PRO A 353 -59.77 20.45 -1.40
C PRO A 353 -59.02 21.21 -2.52
N GLU A 354 -59.83 21.76 -3.44
CA GLU A 354 -59.49 22.55 -4.62
C GLU A 354 -59.35 24.07 -4.35
N GLY A 355 -58.74 24.78 -5.33
CA GLY A 355 -59.07 26.16 -5.72
C GLY A 355 -58.01 27.23 -5.39
N GLY A 356 -57.54 28.11 -6.29
CA GLY A 356 -57.81 28.32 -7.72
C GLY A 356 -57.05 29.55 -8.28
N ARG A 357 -56.84 29.56 -9.61
CA ARG A 357 -56.79 30.67 -10.62
C ARG A 357 -55.87 31.91 -10.40
N GLN A 358 -55.26 32.57 -11.39
CA GLN A 358 -55.13 32.51 -12.87
C GLN A 358 -54.13 33.65 -13.25
N LEU A 359 -53.33 33.54 -14.31
CA LEU A 359 -53.43 34.34 -15.56
C LEU A 359 -52.27 33.99 -16.53
N VAL A 360 -52.60 33.90 -17.81
CA VAL A 360 -51.73 33.67 -18.99
C VAL A 360 -52.17 34.67 -20.08
N PRO A 361 -51.32 34.95 -21.08
CA PRO A 361 -51.75 35.13 -22.48
C PRO A 361 -51.03 34.10 -23.38
N ALA A 362 -51.65 33.23 -24.19
CA ALA A 362 -52.56 33.36 -25.37
C ALA A 362 -51.87 34.00 -26.60
N GLY A 363 -51.86 33.47 -27.84
CA GLY A 363 -52.45 32.31 -28.55
C GLY A 363 -51.66 32.07 -29.87
N TYR A 364 -51.98 31.26 -30.89
CA TYR A 364 -53.15 30.51 -31.41
C TYR A 364 -52.62 29.69 -32.65
N ASN A 365 -52.66 28.35 -32.78
CA ASN A 365 -53.67 27.37 -33.31
C ASN A 365 -54.28 27.66 -34.72
N PRO A 366 -54.59 26.67 -35.62
CA PRO A 366 -55.55 25.53 -35.43
C PRO A 366 -55.20 24.16 -36.14
N SER A 367 -55.49 22.95 -35.58
CA SER A 367 -56.63 21.97 -35.74
C SER A 367 -56.84 21.26 -37.12
N PRO A 368 -57.60 20.11 -37.23
CA PRO A 368 -57.79 18.91 -36.38
C PRO A 368 -57.81 17.55 -37.19
N VAL A 369 -58.07 16.38 -36.56
CA VAL A 369 -59.04 15.30 -36.96
C VAL A 369 -58.77 13.95 -36.23
N GLU A 370 -59.76 13.58 -35.40
CA GLU A 370 -60.45 12.30 -35.04
C GLU A 370 -59.77 10.91 -34.85
N HIS A 371 -60.31 10.18 -33.86
CA HIS A 371 -59.99 8.83 -33.34
C HIS A 371 -60.58 7.68 -34.19
N PRO A 372 -60.22 6.38 -33.98
CA PRO A 372 -60.71 5.57 -32.84
C PRO A 372 -59.70 4.56 -32.23
N SER A 373 -59.83 4.24 -30.93
CA SER A 373 -59.38 2.96 -30.35
C SER A 373 -60.37 1.85 -30.72
N PRO A 374 -59.98 0.55 -30.77
CA PRO A 374 -60.25 -0.27 -29.57
C PRO A 374 -59.39 -1.54 -29.35
N THR A 375 -59.53 -2.07 -28.13
CA THR A 375 -59.47 -3.49 -27.69
C THR A 375 -58.13 -4.24 -27.61
N ILE A 376 -57.73 -4.50 -26.35
CA ILE A 376 -56.82 -5.58 -25.96
C ILE A 376 -57.60 -6.91 -25.97
N ILE A 377 -57.16 -7.85 -26.80
CA ILE A 377 -57.58 -9.26 -26.74
C ILE A 377 -56.51 -10.03 -25.99
N ALA A 378 -56.89 -10.63 -24.86
CA ALA A 378 -56.09 -11.65 -24.20
C ALA A 378 -56.19 -12.96 -24.99
N VAL A 379 -55.05 -13.50 -25.40
CA VAL A 379 -54.95 -14.87 -25.91
C VAL A 379 -54.02 -15.65 -24.97
N GLN A 380 -54.64 -16.50 -24.15
CA GLN A 380 -53.97 -17.69 -23.66
C GLN A 380 -53.92 -18.67 -24.83
N ASN A 381 -52.75 -19.22 -25.15
CA ASN A 381 -52.69 -20.59 -25.61
C ASN A 381 -51.35 -21.24 -25.31
N ASP A 382 -51.51 -22.32 -24.55
CA ASP A 382 -50.66 -23.45 -24.31
C ASP A 382 -49.97 -24.03 -25.56
N ASN A 383 -48.85 -24.72 -25.32
CA ASN A 383 -48.06 -25.61 -26.19
C ASN A 383 -46.86 -25.00 -26.94
N VAL A 384 -45.71 -24.90 -26.25
CA VAL A 384 -44.42 -25.35 -26.83
C VAL A 384 -43.59 -26.05 -25.74
N SER A 385 -43.22 -27.28 -26.05
CA SER A 385 -42.48 -28.24 -25.23
C SER A 385 -41.07 -27.76 -24.86
N THR A 386 -40.74 -27.79 -23.57
CA THR A 386 -39.38 -27.55 -23.07
C THR A 386 -38.48 -28.77 -23.32
N PRO A 387 -37.29 -28.63 -23.93
CA PRO A 387 -36.29 -29.68 -23.88
C PRO A 387 -35.62 -29.70 -22.51
N THR A 388 -35.71 -30.85 -21.84
CA THR A 388 -35.08 -31.17 -20.56
C THR A 388 -33.55 -31.08 -20.69
N PRO A 389 -32.84 -30.39 -19.79
CA PRO A 389 -31.37 -30.46 -19.76
C PRO A 389 -30.91 -31.86 -19.32
N PRO A 390 -29.82 -32.40 -19.90
CA PRO A 390 -29.34 -33.72 -19.52
C PRO A 390 -28.86 -33.73 -18.06
N ALA A 391 -29.20 -34.82 -17.36
CA ALA A 391 -28.84 -35.04 -15.96
C ALA A 391 -27.32 -35.01 -15.75
N PRO A 392 -26.81 -34.43 -14.65
CA PRO A 392 -25.41 -34.51 -14.31
C PRO A 392 -25.04 -35.98 -14.00
N ILE A 393 -24.00 -36.46 -14.66
CA ILE A 393 -23.40 -37.78 -14.43
C ILE A 393 -22.85 -37.81 -13.00
N SER A 394 -23.62 -38.38 -12.08
CA SER A 394 -23.20 -38.69 -10.73
C SER A 394 -22.26 -39.91 -10.75
N ARG A 395 -20.97 -39.69 -10.53
CA ARG A 395 -20.04 -40.79 -10.26
C ARG A 395 -20.14 -41.16 -8.77
N PRO A 396 -20.23 -42.45 -8.39
CA PRO A 396 -20.47 -42.84 -6.99
C PRO A 396 -19.26 -42.52 -6.11
N LEU A 397 -19.49 -41.87 -4.97
CA LEU A 397 -18.53 -41.81 -3.88
C LEU A 397 -18.47 -43.19 -3.22
N THR A 398 -17.38 -43.93 -3.45
CA THR A 398 -17.04 -45.09 -2.61
C THR A 398 -16.66 -44.61 -1.20
N PRO A 399 -17.13 -45.28 -0.13
CA PRO A 399 -16.85 -44.89 1.23
C PRO A 399 -15.37 -45.14 1.58
N MET A 400 -14.72 -44.16 2.23
CA MET A 400 -13.34 -44.34 2.71
C MET A 400 -13.29 -45.41 3.81
N PRO A 401 -12.26 -46.27 3.83
CA PRO A 401 -11.97 -47.15 4.95
C PRO A 401 -11.60 -46.32 6.19
N ARG A 402 -12.12 -46.74 7.34
CA ARG A 402 -11.57 -46.38 8.64
C ARG A 402 -10.24 -47.14 8.83
N ASP A 403 -9.30 -46.44 9.43
CA ASP A 403 -8.03 -46.92 9.98
C ASP A 403 -6.91 -47.20 8.97
N LEU A 404 -5.88 -46.33 8.99
CA LEU A 404 -4.46 -46.68 8.79
C LEU A 404 -3.58 -45.50 9.25
N GLU A 405 -2.63 -45.80 10.12
CA GLU A 405 -1.68 -44.90 10.77
C GLU A 405 -0.66 -44.23 9.82
N PRO A 406 -0.01 -43.11 10.23
CA PRO A 406 0.83 -42.31 9.34
C PRO A 406 2.26 -42.85 9.22
N LEU A 407 2.70 -43.10 7.97
CA LEU A 407 4.12 -43.19 7.63
C LEU A 407 4.69 -41.81 7.27
N GLN A 408 5.85 -41.54 7.83
CA GLN A 408 6.59 -40.26 7.83
C GLN A 408 7.15 -39.89 6.45
N GLY A 409 7.22 -38.59 6.14
CA GLY A 409 8.16 -38.03 5.16
C GLY A 409 7.63 -36.86 4.33
N PHE A 410 8.35 -35.73 4.37
CA PHE A 410 8.15 -34.45 3.64
C PHE A 410 7.14 -33.45 4.22
N ASN A 411 7.54 -32.84 5.34
CA ASN A 411 6.97 -31.58 5.84
C ASN A 411 7.50 -30.39 5.03
N ILE A 412 6.69 -29.85 4.12
CA ILE A 412 6.79 -28.45 3.68
C ILE A 412 6.26 -27.58 4.83
N PRO A 413 7.02 -26.64 5.40
CA PRO A 413 6.47 -25.75 6.42
C PRO A 413 5.47 -24.78 5.78
N ARG A 414 4.18 -25.14 5.79
CA ARG A 414 3.09 -24.17 5.65
C ARG A 414 3.27 -23.14 6.77
N LEU A 415 3.60 -21.91 6.40
CA LEU A 415 3.64 -20.74 7.30
C LEU A 415 2.27 -20.55 7.96
N ARG A 416 1.99 -21.28 9.04
CA ARG A 416 0.97 -20.90 10.02
C ARG A 416 1.53 -19.69 10.75
N ARG A 417 1.31 -18.49 10.20
CA ARG A 417 1.45 -17.24 10.97
C ARG A 417 0.47 -17.35 12.13
N ARG A 418 0.96 -17.70 13.31
CA ARG A 418 0.16 -17.67 14.55
C ARG A 418 -0.36 -16.24 14.70
N THR A 419 -1.66 -16.06 14.53
CA THR A 419 -2.33 -14.85 14.99
C THR A 419 -2.03 -14.75 16.49
N LEU A 420 -1.30 -13.71 16.90
CA LEU A 420 -0.97 -13.50 18.31
C LEU A 420 -2.24 -13.04 19.01
N TYR A 421 -2.84 -13.95 19.78
CA TYR A 421 -3.96 -13.67 20.67
C TYR A 421 -3.39 -13.18 22.00
N LEU A 422 -3.55 -11.89 22.31
CA LEU A 422 -3.32 -11.35 23.65
C LEU A 422 -4.69 -11.11 24.29
N GLY A 423 -5.28 -12.16 24.85
CA GLY A 423 -6.65 -12.12 25.39
C GLY A 423 -7.69 -11.82 24.30
N ASN A 424 -8.51 -10.78 24.50
CA ASN A 424 -9.52 -10.34 23.52
C ASN A 424 -8.97 -9.51 22.35
N LYS A 425 -7.65 -9.32 22.26
CA LYS A 425 -7.03 -8.52 21.21
C LYS A 425 -6.30 -9.40 20.18
N ILE A 426 -6.46 -9.01 18.91
CA ILE A 426 -6.00 -9.72 17.71
C ILE A 426 -5.18 -8.75 16.87
N ALA A 427 -4.01 -9.18 16.39
CA ALA A 427 -3.21 -8.42 15.43
C ALA A 427 -3.71 -8.65 13.99
N CYS A 428 -4.07 -7.58 13.28
CA CYS A 428 -4.48 -7.67 11.88
C CYS A 428 -3.29 -7.98 10.97
N VAL A 429 -3.40 -8.98 10.09
CA VAL A 429 -2.28 -9.36 9.19
C VAL A 429 -2.03 -8.36 8.05
N VAL A 430 -2.95 -7.42 7.83
CA VAL A 430 -2.84 -6.39 6.78
C VAL A 430 -2.28 -5.08 7.35
N CYS A 431 -2.91 -4.49 8.37
CA CYS A 431 -2.43 -3.24 8.96
C CYS A 431 -1.45 -3.42 10.14
N ILE A 432 -1.32 -4.64 10.67
CA ILE A 432 -0.44 -5.00 11.79
C ILE A 432 -0.88 -4.37 13.13
N GLU A 433 -2.01 -3.66 13.15
CA GLU A 433 -2.58 -3.10 14.38
C GLU A 433 -3.20 -4.19 15.26
N ILE A 434 -2.97 -4.08 16.57
CA ILE A 434 -3.61 -4.92 17.59
C ILE A 434 -4.93 -4.25 17.96
N GLN A 435 -6.04 -4.91 17.65
CA GLN A 435 -7.39 -4.41 17.91
C GLN A 435 -8.22 -5.46 18.64
N ASP A 436 -9.33 -5.05 19.26
CA ASP A 436 -10.27 -5.99 19.87
C ASP A 436 -10.87 -6.94 18.84
N ALA A 437 -11.16 -8.17 19.25
CA ALA A 437 -11.70 -9.22 18.40
C ALA A 437 -13.02 -8.80 17.71
N SER A 438 -13.77 -7.85 18.27
CA SER A 438 -14.98 -7.27 17.67
C SER A 438 -14.73 -6.49 16.37
N GLN A 439 -13.51 -6.00 16.16
CA GLN A 439 -13.10 -5.30 14.93
C GLN A 439 -12.79 -6.27 13.78
N PHE A 440 -12.84 -7.57 14.03
CA PHE A 440 -12.65 -8.61 13.05
C PHE A 440 -14.00 -9.28 12.76
N PRO A 441 -14.35 -9.50 11.49
CA PRO A 441 -15.47 -10.39 11.21
C PRO A 441 -15.09 -11.82 11.60
N GLU A 442 -16.09 -12.66 11.84
CA GLU A 442 -15.85 -14.07 12.11
C GLU A 442 -15.09 -14.74 10.96
N ARG A 443 -15.47 -14.39 9.72
CA ARG A 443 -14.86 -14.88 8.48
C ARG A 443 -14.69 -13.75 7.46
N PRO A 444 -13.65 -13.79 6.60
CA PRO A 444 -13.46 -12.80 5.53
C PRO A 444 -14.61 -12.72 4.51
N HIS A 445 -15.35 -13.82 4.34
CA HIS A 445 -16.56 -13.94 3.53
C HIS A 445 -17.40 -15.13 4.07
N HIS A 446 -18.67 -15.23 3.70
CA HIS A 446 -19.64 -16.16 4.31
C HIS A 446 -19.18 -17.63 4.26
N HIS A 447 -18.66 -18.06 3.11
CA HIS A 447 -18.17 -19.42 2.85
C HIS A 447 -16.68 -19.66 3.15
N CYS A 448 -16.01 -18.74 3.86
CA CYS A 448 -14.57 -18.91 4.12
C CYS A 448 -14.33 -20.01 5.16
N PRO A 449 -13.42 -20.99 4.92
CA PRO A 449 -13.08 -21.99 5.93
C PRO A 449 -12.19 -21.43 7.06
N TYR A 450 -11.72 -20.18 6.92
CA TYR A 450 -10.77 -19.55 7.83
C TYR A 450 -11.42 -18.45 8.67
N LYS A 451 -11.08 -18.41 9.96
CA LYS A 451 -11.40 -17.28 10.84
C LYS A 451 -10.66 -16.04 10.35
N SER A 452 -11.31 -14.88 10.31
CA SER A 452 -10.68 -13.68 9.72
C SER A 452 -9.47 -13.22 10.53
N PRO A 453 -8.26 -13.19 9.92
CA PRO A 453 -7.10 -12.55 10.53
C PRO A 453 -6.99 -11.08 10.12
N VAL A 454 -8.01 -10.54 9.43
CA VAL A 454 -8.05 -9.18 8.87
C VAL A 454 -9.19 -8.39 9.50
N CYS A 455 -8.87 -7.18 9.96
CA CYS A 455 -9.89 -6.29 10.54
C CYS A 455 -10.85 -5.76 9.45
N ARG A 456 -12.06 -5.38 9.87
CA ARG A 456 -13.12 -4.87 8.97
C ARG A 456 -12.64 -3.70 8.12
N SER A 457 -11.90 -2.77 8.70
CA SER A 457 -11.40 -1.59 7.98
C SER A 457 -10.44 -1.94 6.84
N CYS A 458 -9.63 -2.99 6.98
CA CYS A 458 -8.76 -3.49 5.92
C CYS A 458 -9.55 -4.22 4.83
N LEU A 459 -10.61 -4.96 5.18
CA LEU A 459 -11.51 -5.57 4.18
C LEU A 459 -12.23 -4.50 3.35
N THR A 460 -12.77 -3.46 4.00
CA THR A 460 -13.40 -2.33 3.31
C THR A 460 -12.43 -1.66 2.35
N LYS A 461 -11.19 -1.37 2.80
CA LYS A 461 -10.15 -0.77 1.95
C LYS A 461 -9.81 -1.66 0.75
N SER A 462 -9.74 -2.98 0.94
CA SER A 462 -9.51 -3.92 -0.16
C SER A 462 -10.57 -3.79 -1.25
N ILE A 463 -11.85 -3.68 -0.86
CA ILE A 463 -12.96 -3.46 -1.81
C ILE A 463 -12.82 -2.10 -2.48
N THR A 464 -12.60 -1.02 -1.74
CA THR A 464 -12.41 0.32 -2.31
C THR A 464 -11.25 0.36 -3.32
N CYS A 465 -10.17 -0.37 -3.07
CA CYS A 465 -9.05 -0.50 -4.01
C CYS A 465 -9.47 -1.27 -5.28
N ALA A 466 -10.17 -2.39 -5.13
CA ALA A 466 -10.67 -3.15 -6.27
C ALA A 466 -11.60 -2.31 -7.17
N MET A 467 -12.46 -1.47 -6.57
CA MET A 467 -13.37 -0.57 -7.29
C MET A 467 -12.68 0.49 -8.15
N LYS A 468 -11.39 0.78 -7.92
CA LYS A 468 -10.60 1.73 -8.73
C LYS A 468 -9.97 1.09 -9.97
N SER A 469 -10.19 -0.20 -10.20
CA SER A 469 -9.55 -1.01 -11.23
C SER A 469 -10.56 -1.96 -11.87
N SER A 470 -10.20 -2.62 -12.97
CA SER A 470 -11.07 -3.64 -13.60
C SER A 470 -11.24 -4.93 -12.78
N PHE A 471 -10.68 -5.00 -11.56
CA PHE A 471 -10.74 -6.17 -10.67
C PHE A 471 -12.06 -6.31 -9.90
N TRP A 472 -13.01 -5.36 -10.05
CA TRP A 472 -14.31 -5.42 -9.38
C TRP A 472 -15.14 -6.67 -9.71
N LEU A 473 -14.96 -7.28 -10.90
CA LEU A 473 -15.60 -8.54 -11.31
C LEU A 473 -14.97 -9.80 -10.68
N ASN A 474 -13.72 -9.72 -10.21
CA ASN A 474 -12.93 -10.88 -9.78
C ASN A 474 -12.31 -10.64 -8.39
N MET A 475 -13.10 -10.09 -7.45
CA MET A 475 -12.67 -9.92 -6.07
C MET A 475 -12.59 -11.29 -5.39
N ARG A 476 -11.38 -11.69 -4.99
CA ARG A 476 -11.09 -12.98 -4.36
C ARG A 476 -10.57 -12.82 -2.94
N CYS A 477 -10.86 -13.80 -2.10
CA CYS A 477 -10.33 -13.86 -0.75
C CYS A 477 -8.82 -14.18 -0.78
N ILE A 478 -8.00 -13.39 -0.09
CA ILE A 478 -6.55 -13.58 -0.04
C ILE A 478 -6.07 -14.86 0.70
N PHE A 479 -6.98 -15.60 1.35
CA PHE A 479 -6.64 -16.78 2.16
C PHE A 479 -7.07 -18.10 1.54
N CYS A 480 -8.27 -18.14 0.95
CA CYS A 480 -8.79 -19.33 0.28
C CYS A 480 -8.89 -19.18 -1.24
N ASN A 481 -8.60 -17.99 -1.79
CA ASN A 481 -8.71 -17.65 -3.20
C ASN A 481 -10.12 -17.81 -3.82
N ALA A 482 -11.15 -18.02 -2.98
CA ALA A 482 -12.54 -18.08 -3.42
C ALA A 482 -13.05 -16.69 -3.83
N GLN A 483 -13.91 -16.65 -4.85
CA GLN A 483 -14.58 -15.43 -5.28
C GLN A 483 -15.56 -14.96 -4.21
N MET A 484 -15.56 -13.65 -3.94
CA MET A 484 -16.51 -13.04 -3.00
C MET A 484 -17.87 -12.84 -3.68
N GLU A 485 -18.94 -13.14 -2.96
CA GLU A 485 -20.31 -12.99 -3.46
C GLU A 485 -20.83 -11.57 -3.25
N TYR A 486 -21.94 -11.23 -3.91
CA TYR A 486 -22.62 -9.93 -3.77
C TYR A 486 -22.88 -9.56 -2.31
N LYS A 487 -23.33 -10.53 -1.50
CA LYS A 487 -23.60 -10.34 -0.07
C LYS A 487 -22.33 -10.10 0.75
N ASP A 488 -21.21 -10.72 0.37
CA ASP A 488 -19.93 -10.51 1.04
C ASP A 488 -19.40 -9.09 0.80
N ILE A 489 -19.55 -8.60 -0.43
CA ILE A 489 -19.16 -7.25 -0.81
C ILE A 489 -20.08 -6.23 -0.11
N ALA A 490 -21.40 -6.47 -0.10
CA ALA A 490 -22.37 -5.64 0.60
C ALA A 490 -22.06 -5.50 2.11
N ALA A 491 -21.56 -6.57 2.73
CA ALA A 491 -21.27 -6.60 4.17
C ALA A 491 -20.07 -5.73 4.59
N TYR A 492 -19.11 -5.51 3.69
CA TYR A 492 -17.83 -4.85 4.02
C TYR A 492 -17.55 -3.58 3.22
N ALA A 493 -18.21 -3.37 2.08
CA ALA A 493 -18.05 -2.17 1.27
C ALA A 493 -18.62 -0.91 1.96
N SER A 494 -18.12 0.26 1.56
CA SER A 494 -18.80 1.52 1.89
C SER A 494 -20.11 1.61 1.10
N LYS A 495 -21.09 2.40 1.58
CA LYS A 495 -22.36 2.60 0.85
C LYS A 495 -22.15 3.12 -0.57
N GLU A 496 -21.18 4.02 -0.74
CA GLU A 496 -20.83 4.60 -2.05
C GLU A 496 -20.17 3.57 -2.98
N ASP A 497 -19.22 2.79 -2.47
CA ASP A 497 -18.53 1.75 -3.27
C ASP A 497 -19.48 0.61 -3.63
N PHE A 498 -20.40 0.26 -2.72
CA PHE A 498 -21.42 -0.75 -2.99
C PHE A 498 -22.41 -0.29 -4.07
N ALA A 499 -22.89 0.96 -4.01
CA ALA A 499 -23.76 1.51 -5.06
C ALA A 499 -23.05 1.53 -6.43
N LYS A 500 -21.75 1.82 -6.47
CA LYS A 500 -20.95 1.73 -7.69
C LYS A 500 -20.82 0.28 -8.18
N TYR A 501 -20.55 -0.65 -7.27
CA TYR A 501 -20.44 -2.07 -7.58
C TYR A 501 -21.75 -2.62 -8.16
N ASP A 502 -22.88 -2.29 -7.54
CA ASP A 502 -24.21 -2.67 -7.99
C ASP A 502 -24.52 -2.11 -9.40
N ASN A 503 -24.23 -0.83 -9.62
CA ASN A 503 -24.38 -0.23 -10.94
C ASN A 503 -23.43 -0.87 -11.98
N PHE A 504 -22.18 -1.18 -11.64
CA PHE A 504 -21.26 -1.86 -12.56
C PHE A 504 -21.72 -3.26 -12.92
N LEU A 505 -22.25 -4.02 -11.96
CA LEU A 505 -22.88 -5.32 -12.24
C LEU A 505 -24.07 -5.18 -13.17
N LEU A 506 -24.95 -4.20 -12.92
CA LEU A 506 -26.11 -3.92 -13.78
C LEU A 506 -25.68 -3.54 -15.19
N GLN A 507 -24.74 -2.60 -15.36
CA GLN A 507 -24.24 -2.20 -16.68
C GLN A 507 -23.58 -3.37 -17.41
N ASN A 508 -22.86 -4.22 -16.69
CA ASN A 508 -22.22 -5.40 -17.30
C ASN A 508 -23.24 -6.45 -17.73
N ALA A 509 -24.33 -6.65 -16.98
CA ALA A 509 -25.42 -7.53 -17.38
C ALA A 509 -26.22 -6.98 -18.58
N LEU A 510 -26.43 -5.67 -18.62
CA LEU A 510 -27.18 -5.01 -19.70
C LEU A 510 -26.37 -4.89 -21.00
N LYS A 511 -25.04 -4.88 -20.93
CA LYS A 511 -24.16 -4.78 -22.11
C LYS A 511 -24.37 -5.92 -23.12
N ASP A 512 -24.70 -7.11 -22.63
CA ASP A 512 -24.84 -8.30 -23.47
C ASP A 512 -26.22 -8.41 -24.13
N ILE A 513 -27.16 -7.50 -23.82
CA ILE A 513 -28.47 -7.45 -24.45
C ILE A 513 -28.32 -6.79 -25.84
N PRO A 514 -28.69 -7.47 -26.93
CA PRO A 514 -28.66 -6.89 -28.27
C PRO A 514 -29.43 -5.58 -28.33
N ASN A 515 -28.88 -4.59 -29.01
CA ASN A 515 -29.47 -3.26 -29.22
C ASN A 515 -29.80 -2.44 -27.94
N TYR A 516 -29.37 -2.88 -26.76
CA TYR A 516 -29.45 -2.06 -25.55
C TYR A 516 -28.45 -0.90 -25.62
N ARG A 517 -28.93 0.32 -25.35
CA ARG A 517 -28.08 1.52 -25.22
C ARG A 517 -28.56 2.38 -24.06
N LYS A 518 -27.60 2.93 -23.31
CA LYS A 518 -27.85 3.90 -22.25
C LYS A 518 -27.92 5.32 -22.83
N CYS A 519 -28.81 6.15 -22.30
CA CYS A 519 -28.88 7.56 -22.66
C CYS A 519 -27.57 8.29 -22.31
N LEU A 520 -27.10 9.15 -23.23
CA LEU A 520 -25.88 9.94 -23.05
C LEU A 520 -26.11 11.31 -22.39
N SER A 521 -27.37 11.65 -22.06
CA SER A 521 -27.67 12.89 -21.37
C SER A 521 -27.07 12.88 -19.95
N PRO A 522 -26.39 13.96 -19.52
CA PRO A 522 -25.81 14.07 -18.18
C PRO A 522 -26.83 13.94 -17.04
N THR A 523 -28.11 14.18 -17.33
CA THR A 523 -29.20 14.17 -16.35
C THR A 523 -30.12 12.95 -16.47
N CYS A 524 -29.88 12.04 -17.42
CA CYS A 524 -30.74 10.88 -17.67
C CYS A 524 -29.99 9.57 -17.45
N SER A 525 -30.52 8.72 -16.57
CA SER A 525 -29.99 7.37 -16.31
C SER A 525 -30.71 6.27 -17.10
N PHE A 526 -31.72 6.63 -17.90
CA PHE A 526 -32.53 5.69 -18.68
C PHE A 526 -31.69 4.94 -19.73
N GLY A 527 -32.06 3.70 -19.98
CA GLY A 527 -31.54 2.89 -21.07
C GLY A 527 -32.69 2.10 -21.69
N GLN A 528 -32.60 1.85 -22.99
CA GLN A 528 -33.64 1.16 -23.73
C GLN A 528 -33.03 0.26 -24.80
N ILE A 529 -33.78 -0.75 -25.19
CA ILE A 529 -33.48 -1.57 -26.35
C ILE A 529 -34.13 -0.89 -27.55
N TYR A 530 -33.35 -0.65 -28.58
CA TYR A 530 -33.86 -0.08 -29.81
C TYR A 530 -34.18 -1.20 -30.82
N PRO A 531 -35.31 -1.13 -31.53
CA PRO A 531 -35.64 -2.11 -32.56
C PRO A 531 -34.65 -2.00 -33.73
N SER A 532 -34.27 -3.15 -34.30
CA SER A 532 -33.48 -3.20 -35.54
C SER A 532 -34.32 -2.73 -36.72
N THR A 533 -33.69 -2.07 -37.69
CA THR A 533 -34.37 -1.48 -38.86
C THR A 533 -34.36 -2.39 -40.09
N SER A 534 -33.82 -3.61 -39.98
CA SER A 534 -33.74 -4.61 -41.05
C SER A 534 -34.12 -6.01 -40.54
N GLU A 535 -34.58 -6.86 -41.47
CA GLU A 535 -34.89 -8.29 -41.22
C GLU A 535 -33.65 -9.10 -40.77
N ASP A 536 -32.45 -8.58 -41.04
CA ASP A 536 -31.16 -9.22 -40.72
C ASP A 536 -30.59 -8.88 -39.33
N GLN A 537 -31.38 -8.25 -38.43
CA GLN A 537 -31.03 -7.95 -37.03
C GLN A 537 -29.77 -7.09 -36.75
N GLU A 538 -28.97 -6.74 -37.75
CA GLU A 538 -27.64 -6.11 -37.54
C GLU A 538 -27.61 -4.59 -37.70
N THR A 539 -28.58 -3.97 -38.38
CA THR A 539 -28.53 -2.52 -38.66
C THR A 539 -29.62 -1.75 -37.92
N MET A 540 -29.19 -0.66 -37.27
CA MET A 540 -30.04 0.30 -36.57
C MET A 540 -29.86 1.68 -37.21
N GLU A 541 -30.91 2.50 -37.15
CA GLU A 541 -30.80 3.91 -37.53
C GLU A 541 -29.70 4.63 -36.71
N PRO A 542 -28.88 5.49 -37.35
CA PRO A 542 -27.83 6.24 -36.66
C PRO A 542 -28.38 7.18 -35.60
N LEU A 543 -29.55 7.77 -35.82
CA LEU A 543 -30.21 8.65 -34.87
C LEU A 543 -31.03 7.83 -33.87
N ILE A 544 -30.67 7.93 -32.59
CA ILE A 544 -31.42 7.32 -31.50
C ILE A 544 -31.88 8.38 -30.50
N ASN A 545 -33.17 8.34 -30.17
CA ASN A 545 -33.79 9.23 -29.20
C ASN A 545 -34.14 8.46 -27.93
N CYS A 546 -33.67 8.97 -26.78
CA CYS A 546 -34.08 8.43 -25.49
C CYS A 546 -35.59 8.63 -25.28
N SER A 547 -36.35 7.56 -25.06
CA SER A 547 -37.81 7.60 -24.88
C SER A 547 -38.23 8.31 -23.59
N LEU A 548 -37.32 8.50 -22.63
CA LEU A 548 -37.62 9.22 -21.39
C LEU A 548 -37.40 10.74 -21.49
N CYS A 549 -36.26 11.16 -22.05
CA CYS A 549 -35.85 12.59 -22.04
C CYS A 549 -35.73 13.22 -23.43
N GLY A 550 -35.94 12.45 -24.51
CA GLY A 550 -35.82 12.91 -25.89
C GLY A 550 -34.39 13.21 -26.35
N PHE A 551 -33.37 12.93 -25.53
CA PHE A 551 -31.98 13.20 -25.92
C PHE A 551 -31.58 12.40 -27.15
N ALA A 552 -31.19 13.13 -28.21
CA ALA A 552 -30.74 12.58 -29.48
C ALA A 552 -29.24 12.26 -29.43
N SER A 553 -28.89 11.03 -29.82
CA SER A 553 -27.50 10.56 -29.90
C SER A 553 -27.25 9.75 -31.15
N CYS A 554 -25.99 9.69 -31.57
CA CYS A 554 -25.56 8.81 -32.65
C CYS A 554 -25.27 7.41 -32.10
N SER A 555 -26.01 6.40 -32.57
CA SER A 555 -25.85 4.99 -32.17
C SER A 555 -24.52 4.38 -32.63
N TYR A 556 -24.01 4.88 -33.76
CA TYR A 556 -22.74 4.45 -34.36
C TYR A 556 -21.52 5.01 -33.60
N HIS A 557 -21.51 6.31 -33.30
CA HIS A 557 -20.38 6.98 -32.64
C HIS A 557 -20.45 7.05 -31.11
N GLY A 558 -21.64 6.89 -30.51
CA GLY A 558 -21.83 7.05 -29.07
C GLY A 558 -21.60 8.48 -28.57
N VAL A 559 -22.03 9.48 -29.35
CA VAL A 559 -21.92 10.92 -29.03
C VAL A 559 -23.26 11.64 -29.19
N PRO A 560 -23.42 12.89 -28.70
CA PRO A 560 -24.58 13.71 -29.04
C PRO A 560 -24.79 13.79 -30.55
N TRP A 561 -26.05 13.80 -31.00
CA TRP A 561 -26.38 13.76 -32.42
C TRP A 561 -25.72 14.90 -33.21
N HIS A 562 -25.03 14.55 -34.29
CA HIS A 562 -24.38 15.49 -35.21
C HIS A 562 -25.39 15.90 -36.31
N VAL A 563 -26.11 16.99 -36.04
CA VAL A 563 -27.16 17.51 -36.93
C VAL A 563 -26.57 17.99 -38.25
N GLY A 564 -27.14 17.54 -39.37
CA GLY A 564 -26.80 18.03 -40.70
C GLY A 564 -25.53 17.42 -41.31
N GLU A 565 -25.00 16.36 -40.70
CA GLU A 565 -23.82 15.63 -41.18
C GLU A 565 -24.11 14.12 -41.14
N THR A 566 -23.71 13.39 -42.17
CA THR A 566 -23.73 11.92 -42.13
C THR A 566 -22.64 11.39 -41.19
N CYS A 567 -22.69 10.10 -40.82
CA CYS A 567 -21.64 9.54 -39.96
C CYS A 567 -20.27 9.60 -40.62
N GLU A 568 -20.21 9.40 -41.93
CA GLU A 568 -18.99 9.46 -42.74
C GLU A 568 -18.40 10.88 -42.79
N GLU A 569 -19.26 11.89 -42.94
CA GLU A 569 -18.86 13.30 -42.92
C GLU A 569 -18.34 13.73 -41.55
N TYR A 570 -19.02 13.26 -40.49
CA TYR A 570 -18.59 13.48 -39.11
C TYR A 570 -17.23 12.86 -38.83
N ASP A 571 -16.98 11.61 -39.27
CA ASP A 571 -15.68 10.94 -39.17
C ASP A 571 -14.58 11.69 -39.94
N ALA A 572 -14.88 12.15 -41.17
CA ALA A 572 -13.96 12.91 -42.00
C ALA A 572 -13.54 14.24 -41.36
N LYS A 573 -14.48 14.93 -40.69
CA LYS A 573 -14.22 16.21 -40.01
C LYS A 573 -13.57 16.04 -38.64
N ARG A 574 -13.95 14.99 -37.89
CA ARG A 574 -13.49 14.78 -36.52
C ARG A 574 -12.02 14.41 -36.42
N GLY A 575 -11.39 13.97 -37.53
CA GLY A 575 -9.95 13.79 -37.72
C GLY A 575 -9.16 13.49 -36.46
N LYS A 576 -8.81 12.21 -36.21
CA LYS A 576 -8.18 11.72 -34.96
C LYS A 576 -7.24 12.75 -34.32
N THR A 577 -7.60 13.22 -33.13
CA THR A 577 -6.81 14.19 -32.39
C THR A 577 -5.40 13.63 -32.15
N LYS A 578 -4.42 14.52 -31.96
CA LYS A 578 -3.04 14.13 -31.62
C LYS A 578 -2.98 13.26 -30.34
N ALA A 579 -3.98 13.38 -29.47
CA ALA A 579 -4.15 12.56 -28.27
C ALA A 579 -4.72 11.16 -28.60
N GLU A 580 -5.71 11.04 -29.48
CA GLU A 580 -6.28 9.76 -29.92
C GLU A 580 -5.29 8.93 -30.73
N LYS A 581 -4.51 9.54 -31.65
CA LYS A 581 -3.43 8.83 -32.37
C LYS A 581 -2.37 8.29 -31.42
N LYS A 582 -1.95 9.09 -30.43
CA LYS A 582 -1.03 8.64 -29.36
C LYS A 582 -1.64 7.57 -28.47
N SER A 583 -2.96 7.60 -28.25
CA SER A 583 -3.67 6.60 -27.46
C SER A 583 -3.76 5.26 -28.21
N GLU A 584 -4.08 5.27 -29.50
CA GLU A 584 -4.10 4.06 -30.34
C GLU A 584 -2.73 3.42 -30.45
N GLU A 585 -1.69 4.21 -30.73
CA GLU A 585 -0.30 3.72 -30.75
C GLU A 585 0.09 3.09 -29.41
N LYS A 586 -0.38 3.66 -28.29
CA LYS A 586 -0.12 3.15 -26.95
C LYS A 586 -0.91 1.87 -26.66
N ILE A 587 -2.17 1.77 -27.09
CA ILE A 587 -3.00 0.57 -26.92
C ILE A 587 -2.38 -0.59 -27.72
N VAL A 588 -2.02 -0.38 -28.99
CA VAL A 588 -1.37 -1.40 -29.83
C VAL A 588 -0.06 -1.88 -29.21
N LYS A 589 0.75 -0.97 -28.65
CA LYS A 589 2.03 -1.35 -28.03
C LYS A 589 1.91 -2.01 -26.65
N SER A 590 0.83 -1.75 -25.91
CA SER A 590 0.67 -2.19 -24.51
C SER A 590 -0.36 -3.30 -24.29
N THR A 591 -1.04 -3.76 -25.35
CA THR A 591 -2.06 -4.80 -25.27
C THR A 591 -1.77 -6.00 -26.17
N LYS A 592 -2.28 -7.18 -25.79
CA LYS A 592 -2.34 -8.37 -26.65
C LYS A 592 -3.74 -8.99 -26.61
N PRO A 593 -4.25 -9.53 -27.74
CA PRO A 593 -5.55 -10.19 -27.77
C PRO A 593 -5.52 -11.53 -27.04
N CYS A 594 -6.64 -11.89 -26.41
CA CYS A 594 -6.86 -13.22 -25.88
C CYS A 594 -6.87 -14.25 -27.03
N PRO A 595 -6.14 -15.37 -26.92
CA PRO A 595 -6.06 -16.38 -28.00
C PRO A 595 -7.32 -17.22 -28.17
N ASN A 596 -8.27 -17.15 -27.23
CA ASN A 596 -9.57 -17.74 -27.42
C ASN A 596 -10.31 -17.00 -28.55
N LYS A 597 -10.61 -17.72 -29.64
CA LYS A 597 -11.26 -17.20 -30.85
C LYS A 597 -12.62 -16.57 -30.59
N GLU A 598 -13.35 -17.04 -29.57
CA GLU A 598 -14.65 -16.47 -29.18
C GLU A 598 -14.50 -15.24 -28.26
N CYS A 599 -13.31 -15.00 -27.69
CA CYS A 599 -13.09 -13.88 -26.77
C CYS A 599 -12.40 -12.68 -27.42
N GLY A 600 -11.24 -12.87 -28.03
CA GLY A 600 -10.47 -11.82 -28.73
C GLY A 600 -10.09 -10.56 -27.93
N ARG A 601 -10.45 -10.44 -26.64
CA ARG A 601 -10.29 -9.21 -25.85
C ARG A 601 -8.83 -8.78 -25.76
N LEU A 602 -8.57 -7.49 -25.94
CA LEU A 602 -7.27 -6.87 -25.70
C LEU A 602 -7.00 -6.80 -24.20
N ILE A 603 -5.93 -7.45 -23.78
CA ILE A 603 -5.49 -7.52 -22.38
C ILE A 603 -4.26 -6.64 -22.23
N THR A 604 -4.17 -5.88 -21.14
CA THR A 604 -2.96 -5.16 -20.71
C THR A 604 -2.21 -5.97 -19.64
N LYS A 605 -0.88 -5.98 -19.69
CA LYS A 605 -0.07 -6.71 -18.69
C LYS A 605 0.05 -5.90 -17.39
N ALA A 606 -0.47 -6.44 -16.29
CA ALA A 606 -0.39 -5.85 -14.95
C ALA A 606 0.88 -6.29 -14.16
N GLY A 607 1.99 -6.53 -14.85
CA GLY A 607 3.33 -6.79 -14.27
C GLY A 607 3.69 -8.25 -13.95
N GLY A 608 5.00 -8.51 -13.86
CA GLY A 608 5.65 -9.65 -13.18
C GLY A 608 5.61 -11.03 -13.84
N CYS A 609 4.43 -11.54 -14.24
CA CYS A 609 4.27 -12.90 -14.76
C CYS A 609 3.93 -12.88 -16.26
N ASN A 610 4.47 -13.82 -17.04
CA ASN A 610 4.08 -14.02 -18.43
C ASN A 610 2.82 -14.89 -18.56
N GLY A 611 2.44 -15.63 -17.53
CA GLY A 611 1.14 -16.31 -17.49
C GLY A 611 0.02 -15.32 -17.21
N ILE A 612 -0.91 -15.19 -18.15
CA ILE A 612 -2.07 -14.32 -18.07
C ILE A 612 -3.33 -15.16 -18.14
N ILE A 613 -4.27 -14.88 -17.24
CA ILE A 613 -5.61 -15.48 -17.27
C ILE A 613 -6.58 -14.39 -17.66
N CYS A 614 -7.21 -14.54 -18.83
CA CYS A 614 -8.28 -13.67 -19.29
C CYS A 614 -9.53 -13.85 -18.42
N ILE A 615 -10.40 -12.84 -18.39
CA ILE A 615 -11.73 -12.94 -17.75
C ILE A 615 -12.58 -14.08 -18.33
N CYS A 616 -12.37 -14.47 -19.59
CA CYS A 616 -13.06 -15.63 -20.18
C CYS A 616 -12.55 -16.99 -19.65
N GLY A 617 -11.59 -17.00 -18.73
CA GLY A 617 -10.97 -18.21 -18.18
C GLY A 617 -9.79 -18.74 -18.99
N CYS A 618 -9.55 -18.23 -20.20
CA CYS A 618 -8.40 -18.63 -21.02
C CYS A 618 -7.08 -18.19 -20.36
N ALA A 619 -6.25 -19.15 -19.98
CA ALA A 619 -4.87 -18.92 -19.57
C ALA A 619 -3.95 -18.94 -20.81
N PHE A 620 -3.01 -18.00 -20.92
CA PHE A 620 -2.07 -17.94 -22.04
C PHE A 620 -0.78 -17.17 -21.72
N CYS A 621 0.21 -17.29 -22.59
CA CYS A 621 1.49 -16.61 -22.46
C CYS A 621 1.43 -15.21 -23.04
N TRP A 622 1.80 -14.20 -22.26
CA TRP A 622 1.99 -12.86 -22.78
C TRP A 622 3.07 -12.77 -23.84
N ARG A 623 4.11 -13.62 -23.79
CA ARG A 623 5.22 -13.55 -24.73
C ARG A 623 4.81 -14.05 -26.11
N CYS A 624 4.39 -15.31 -26.21
CA CYS A 624 4.06 -15.95 -27.48
C CYS A 624 2.57 -15.99 -27.82
N GLY A 625 1.67 -15.58 -26.92
CA GLY A 625 0.22 -15.60 -27.15
C GLY A 625 -0.44 -16.98 -27.07
N VAL A 626 0.31 -18.06 -26.80
CA VAL A 626 -0.20 -19.43 -26.81
C VAL A 626 -1.03 -19.73 -25.55
N ALA A 627 -2.21 -20.32 -25.73
CA ALA A 627 -3.09 -20.75 -24.64
C ALA A 627 -2.57 -22.02 -23.93
N TYR A 628 -2.83 -22.14 -22.62
CA TYR A 628 -2.56 -23.34 -21.83
C TYR A 628 -3.87 -23.94 -21.31
N SER A 629 -3.92 -25.27 -21.22
CA SER A 629 -5.03 -26.01 -20.62
C SER A 629 -5.03 -26.02 -19.09
N ASP A 630 -3.90 -25.71 -18.45
CA ASP A 630 -3.72 -25.72 -16.99
C ASP A 630 -2.87 -24.51 -16.53
N PRO A 631 -3.36 -23.66 -15.59
CA PRO A 631 -2.61 -22.51 -15.06
C PRO A 631 -1.29 -22.86 -14.34
N ASP A 632 -1.13 -24.10 -13.86
CA ASP A 632 0.04 -24.54 -13.10
C ASP A 632 1.13 -25.20 -13.98
N GLN A 633 0.86 -25.41 -15.28
CA GLN A 633 1.87 -25.91 -16.21
C GLN A 633 2.86 -24.81 -16.63
N GLN A 634 4.15 -25.05 -16.39
CA GLN A 634 5.22 -24.22 -16.92
C GLN A 634 5.20 -24.28 -18.46
N HIS A 635 4.77 -23.19 -19.10
CA HIS A 635 4.91 -22.98 -20.54
C HIS A 635 6.37 -22.70 -20.95
N GLY A 636 7.31 -23.49 -20.39
CA GLY A 636 8.74 -23.25 -20.40
C GLY A 636 9.55 -24.14 -21.34
N GLU A 637 9.02 -25.30 -21.77
CA GLU A 637 9.87 -26.30 -22.45
C GLU A 637 9.53 -26.58 -23.93
N ARG A 638 8.40 -26.08 -24.46
CA ARG A 638 7.95 -26.43 -25.84
C ARG A 638 7.51 -25.26 -26.72
N CYS A 639 7.71 -24.02 -26.30
CA CYS A 639 7.34 -22.86 -27.12
C CYS A 639 8.52 -22.42 -28.00
N GLY A 640 8.39 -22.57 -29.33
CA GLY A 640 9.44 -22.23 -30.31
C GLY A 640 9.93 -20.78 -30.25
N GLU A 641 9.13 -19.84 -29.74
CA GLU A 641 9.52 -18.43 -29.57
C GLU A 641 10.40 -18.15 -28.34
N HIS A 642 10.62 -19.11 -27.44
CA HIS A 642 11.61 -18.96 -26.37
C HIS A 642 13.04 -19.30 -26.82
N ASN A 643 13.21 -19.89 -28.01
CA ASN A 643 14.50 -20.33 -28.56
C ASN A 643 15.09 -19.42 -29.64
N LEU A 644 14.50 -18.25 -29.91
CA LEU A 644 15.09 -17.28 -30.82
C LEU A 644 15.53 -16.06 -30.01
N GLY A 645 16.81 -16.07 -29.65
CA GLY A 645 17.53 -14.88 -29.25
C GLY A 645 17.73 -13.99 -30.46
N ILE A 646 17.12 -12.80 -30.42
CA ILE A 646 17.54 -11.60 -31.15
C ILE A 646 17.31 -10.43 -30.20
#